data_AF-A0A834STK6-F1
#
_entry.id   AF-A0A834STK6-F1
#
_cell.length_a   1.000
_cell.length_b   1.000
_cell.length_c   1.000
_cell.angle_alpha   90.00
_cell.angle_beta   90.00
_cell.angle_gamma   90.00
#
_symmetry.space_group_name_H-M   'P 1'
#
loop_
_entity.id
_entity.type
_entity.pdbx_description
1 polymer ?
#
loop_
_entity_poly.entity_id
_entity_poly.type
_entity_poly.pdbx_seq_one_letter_code
_entity_poly.pdbx_strand_id
1 'polypeptide(L)'
;MEITTDQRDTTSSPSMAHPPENKGDKEDDTNKYALLCAIVASMISIIFGYAAGRTSDYIGRRWTIVVASILFLLGAVLMGYGPNYAVLMTGRCIAGLGVGFALMIAPVYSAEISAAKSRGLLTSLPELCIGIGILLGYIANFLFGKLTLKLGWRLMLGVAAIPSLALIFGILRMPESPRWLVLQGRLSDAKKTLMLISNTPEEAELRFRNIKLAAGIDEDCEDEVVKVPKNTQADGVWKDLLLHPTPPVRRILIAAVGIHFFEHATGIEAVVLYGPRIFKKAGVTKRDKLLLATIGVGVTKVSCLIISTFLLDRVGRRRLLLISTGGMVCALAVLGFSLTMAEHGNRELMWALVLSIVATYSVVACFNIGLGPVTWVYSAEIFPLRLRAQGQGIGVASQTHRRVMKQGGARASIRRLCPNLEKEDGLETILEVPIPEEMFANMGTNLALRWQNMLAWMKAQSADKLASPVFAKRLNELRFLLYLVGSPLIPLQVQLGHSIHKPVRDCSIEASTAKYIVQQYIAATGGQPALNTLQSMCVTGQIKINSSDFHQTSDNVEVKKSSEEIAGFVLWQKDPDLWYFEMIASGCKVCCGSNGKLSWRHSSNQQSPLSKGPPRPLRRFLQGLDPRATANLFLSAACIGEKIINGDDCFILKVETSPAIRDAQSGPNYEIIHHTIWGYFSQRSGLLVQFEDSRLLGMRTKDDDDVFWETSLESVIEDYKYVDGVNVAHGGKTRIKVFRYGEQSANHKREMEERWKIDEVDFNVWGLSMDSFMPPSDDVVCK
;
A
#
# COMPACT_ATOMS: atom_id res chain seq x y z
N MET A 1 -57.70 43.68 -14.36
CA MET A 1 -58.51 42.62 -15.00
C MET A 1 -57.68 42.04 -16.11
N GLU A 2 -57.75 40.72 -16.27
CA GLU A 2 -56.78 39.81 -16.91
C GLU A 2 -56.12 40.31 -18.20
N ILE A 3 -54.80 40.11 -18.24
CA ILE A 3 -53.96 40.24 -19.43
C ILE A 3 -53.69 38.83 -19.93
N THR A 4 -54.15 38.52 -21.14
CA THR A 4 -53.69 37.38 -21.94
C THR A 4 -52.99 37.89 -23.19
N THR A 5 -51.78 37.36 -23.35
CA THR A 5 -50.78 37.52 -24.40
C THR A 5 -51.15 36.85 -25.72
N ASP A 6 -50.80 37.46 -26.85
CA ASP A 6 -50.14 36.72 -27.94
C ASP A 6 -49.28 37.56 -28.90
N GLN A 7 -48.17 36.93 -29.29
CA GLN A 7 -47.13 37.09 -30.32
C GLN A 7 -47.03 38.32 -31.25
N ARG A 8 -45.77 38.80 -31.43
CA ARG A 8 -45.02 38.69 -32.70
C ARG A 8 -43.52 38.99 -32.59
N ASP A 9 -42.73 38.07 -33.16
CA ASP A 9 -41.49 38.22 -33.94
C ASP A 9 -40.42 39.27 -33.60
N THR A 10 -39.19 38.81 -33.32
CA THR A 10 -37.97 39.40 -33.89
C THR A 10 -36.83 38.37 -33.99
N THR A 11 -36.18 38.37 -35.16
CA THR A 11 -35.07 37.54 -35.61
C THR A 11 -33.69 38.02 -35.12
N SER A 12 -32.92 37.07 -34.61
CA SER A 12 -31.47 36.83 -34.75
C SER A 12 -30.42 37.97 -34.67
N SER A 13 -29.56 37.88 -33.65
CA SER A 13 -28.11 38.18 -33.71
C SER A 13 -27.33 37.20 -32.80
N PRO A 14 -26.13 36.71 -33.16
CA PRO A 14 -25.51 35.55 -32.52
C PRO A 14 -24.67 35.94 -31.29
N SER A 15 -25.00 35.39 -30.10
CA SER A 15 -24.18 35.52 -28.89
C SER A 15 -23.18 34.37 -28.78
N MET A 16 -21.91 34.70 -28.50
CA MET A 16 -20.81 33.79 -28.18
C MET A 16 -21.25 32.65 -27.24
N ALA A 17 -21.02 31.42 -27.68
CA ALA A 17 -21.16 30.23 -26.84
C ALA A 17 -19.95 30.13 -25.89
N HIS A 18 -20.17 30.32 -24.59
CA HIS A 18 -19.25 29.82 -23.57
C HIS A 18 -19.31 28.28 -23.57
N PRO A 19 -18.17 27.57 -23.53
CA PRO A 19 -18.17 26.11 -23.42
C PRO A 19 -18.72 25.69 -22.05
N PRO A 20 -19.38 24.52 -21.95
CA PRO A 20 -19.97 24.07 -20.70
C PRO A 20 -18.87 23.76 -19.67
N GLU A 21 -18.93 24.44 -18.52
CA GLU A 21 -18.02 24.24 -17.40
C GLU A 21 -18.21 22.82 -16.81
N ASN A 22 -17.12 22.05 -16.72
CA ASN A 22 -17.07 20.68 -16.19
C ASN A 22 -17.62 20.61 -14.75
N LYS A 23 -18.89 20.20 -14.58
CA LYS A 23 -19.47 19.89 -13.26
C LYS A 23 -18.85 18.65 -12.60
N GLY A 24 -18.29 17.73 -13.39
CA GLY A 24 -17.66 16.50 -12.90
C GLY A 24 -16.37 16.74 -12.10
N ASP A 25 -15.52 17.66 -12.54
CA ASP A 25 -14.21 17.90 -11.90
C ASP A 25 -14.35 18.59 -10.52
N LYS A 26 -15.30 19.53 -10.39
CA LYS A 26 -15.57 20.22 -9.11
C LYS A 26 -16.17 19.28 -8.05
N GLU A 27 -16.97 18.30 -8.45
CA GLU A 27 -17.59 17.34 -7.53
C GLU A 27 -16.57 16.32 -7.00
N ASP A 28 -15.62 15.91 -7.84
CA ASP A 28 -14.52 15.01 -7.46
C ASP A 28 -13.51 15.70 -6.52
N ASP A 29 -13.16 16.95 -6.77
CA ASP A 29 -12.28 17.72 -5.88
C ASP A 29 -12.92 18.01 -4.52
N THR A 30 -14.21 18.34 -4.48
CA THR A 30 -14.93 18.55 -3.21
C THR A 30 -14.96 17.28 -2.34
N ASN A 31 -15.09 16.10 -2.97
CA ASN A 31 -15.02 14.82 -2.27
C ASN A 31 -13.61 14.51 -1.76
N LYS A 32 -12.55 14.88 -2.50
CA LYS A 32 -11.15 14.77 -2.06
C LYS A 32 -10.88 15.61 -0.82
N TYR A 33 -11.33 16.87 -0.78
CA TYR A 33 -11.16 17.72 0.41
C TYR A 33 -11.90 17.20 1.63
N ALA A 34 -13.10 16.62 1.45
CA ALA A 34 -13.88 16.02 2.54
C ALA A 34 -13.24 14.78 3.12
N LEU A 35 -12.66 13.94 2.27
CA LEU A 35 -11.89 12.78 2.69
C LEU A 35 -10.62 13.21 3.41
N LEU A 36 -9.85 14.14 2.83
CA LEU A 36 -8.62 14.67 3.42
C LEU A 36 -8.86 15.26 4.80
N CYS A 37 -9.91 16.07 4.97
CA CYS A 37 -10.18 16.69 6.25
C CYS A 37 -10.74 15.69 7.29
N ALA A 38 -11.44 14.62 6.87
CA ALA A 38 -11.82 13.53 7.77
C ALA A 38 -10.59 12.72 8.25
N ILE A 39 -9.61 12.55 7.37
CA ILE A 39 -8.31 11.95 7.72
C ILE A 39 -7.55 12.86 8.69
N VAL A 40 -7.50 14.16 8.43
CA VAL A 40 -6.85 15.16 9.31
C VAL A 40 -7.51 15.19 10.69
N ALA A 41 -8.85 15.20 10.78
CA ALA A 41 -9.55 15.14 12.06
C ALA A 41 -9.22 13.86 12.84
N SER A 42 -9.08 12.73 12.14
CA SER A 42 -8.67 11.46 12.75
C SER A 42 -7.21 11.48 13.20
N MET A 43 -6.31 12.13 12.45
CA MET A 43 -4.90 12.29 12.82
C MET A 43 -4.73 13.17 14.07
N ILE A 44 -5.52 14.23 14.14
CA ILE A 44 -5.58 15.13 15.30
C ILE A 44 -6.00 14.36 16.56
N SER A 45 -7.02 13.49 16.48
CA SER A 45 -7.42 12.66 17.63
C SER A 45 -6.29 11.79 18.19
N ILE A 46 -5.35 11.36 17.35
CA ILE A 46 -4.24 10.48 17.74
C ILE A 46 -3.19 11.25 18.51
N ILE A 47 -2.75 12.37 17.94
CA ILE A 47 -1.75 13.26 18.56
C ILE A 47 -2.25 13.71 19.93
N PHE A 48 -3.52 14.07 20.02
CA PHE A 48 -4.12 14.50 21.27
C PHE A 48 -4.45 13.35 22.23
N GLY A 49 -4.72 12.14 21.75
CA GLY A 49 -4.80 10.94 22.59
C GLY A 49 -3.47 10.67 23.32
N TYR A 50 -2.33 10.84 22.64
CA TYR A 50 -1.02 10.77 23.30
C TYR A 50 -0.79 11.92 24.29
N ALA A 51 -1.15 13.15 23.91
CA ALA A 51 -1.04 14.31 24.79
C ALA A 51 -1.97 14.21 26.02
N ALA A 52 -3.10 13.51 25.90
CA ALA A 52 -4.08 13.35 26.96
C ALA A 52 -3.51 12.66 28.20
N GLY A 53 -2.57 11.72 28.04
CA GLY A 53 -1.92 11.03 29.16
C GLY A 53 -1.17 12.01 30.06
N ARG A 54 -0.27 12.79 29.44
CA ARG A 54 0.51 13.82 30.13
C ARG A 54 -0.38 14.92 30.71
N THR A 55 -1.39 15.34 29.96
CA THR A 55 -2.34 16.37 30.40
C THR A 55 -3.14 15.90 31.62
N SER A 56 -3.60 14.64 31.62
CA SER A 56 -4.33 14.04 32.74
C SER A 56 -3.48 13.86 33.98
N ASP A 57 -2.18 13.60 33.84
CA ASP A 57 -1.28 13.51 34.99
C ASP A 57 -1.01 14.88 35.61
N TYR A 58 -1.04 15.95 34.81
CA TYR A 58 -0.84 17.31 35.29
C TYR A 58 -2.11 17.94 35.88
N ILE A 59 -3.23 17.93 35.15
CA ILE A 59 -4.47 18.65 35.51
C ILE A 59 -5.40 17.79 36.39
N GLY A 60 -5.27 16.45 36.33
CA GLY A 60 -6.17 15.51 36.98
C GLY A 60 -7.16 14.87 36.01
N ARG A 61 -7.77 13.75 36.41
CA ARG A 61 -8.63 12.95 35.54
C ARG A 61 -9.96 13.66 35.31
N ARG A 62 -10.58 14.16 36.37
CA ARG A 62 -11.89 14.86 36.34
C ARG A 62 -11.86 16.04 35.37
N TRP A 63 -10.90 16.94 35.53
CA TRP A 63 -10.78 18.15 34.70
C TRP A 63 -10.42 17.85 33.26
N THR A 64 -9.66 16.78 32.99
CA THR A 64 -9.38 16.35 31.61
C THR A 64 -10.65 15.90 30.87
N ILE A 65 -11.57 15.22 31.57
CA ILE A 65 -12.87 14.85 30.97
C ILE A 65 -13.74 16.09 30.74
N VAL A 66 -13.69 17.09 31.63
CA VAL A 66 -14.38 18.39 31.41
C VAL A 66 -13.84 19.09 30.17
N VAL A 67 -12.51 19.18 30.00
CA VAL A 67 -11.88 19.75 28.79
C VAL A 67 -12.33 19.00 27.54
N ALA A 68 -12.31 17.67 27.55
CA ALA A 68 -12.78 16.86 26.43
C ALA A 68 -14.25 17.15 26.09
N SER A 69 -15.10 17.30 27.11
CA SER A 69 -16.53 17.58 26.95
C SER A 69 -16.81 18.98 26.41
N ILE A 70 -16.02 19.98 26.81
CA ILE A 70 -16.08 21.34 26.26
C ILE A 70 -15.69 21.34 24.77
N LEU A 71 -14.63 20.61 24.41
CA LEU A 71 -14.22 20.48 23.01
C LEU A 71 -15.32 19.79 22.16
N PHE A 72 -15.95 18.74 22.69
CA PHE A 72 -17.11 18.12 22.02
C PHE A 72 -18.29 19.08 21.86
N LEU A 73 -18.62 19.86 22.90
CA LEU A 73 -19.69 20.85 22.87
C LEU A 73 -19.43 21.91 21.79
N LEU A 74 -18.22 22.49 21.78
CA LEU A 74 -17.81 23.48 20.79
C LEU A 74 -17.85 22.89 19.37
N GLY A 75 -17.32 21.68 19.18
CA GLY A 75 -17.35 20.99 17.89
C GLY A 75 -18.78 20.75 17.40
N ALA A 76 -19.67 20.26 18.25
CA ALA A 76 -21.08 20.02 17.93
C ALA A 76 -21.83 21.31 17.56
N VAL A 77 -21.62 22.40 18.31
CA VAL A 77 -22.24 23.70 18.04
C VAL A 77 -21.74 24.28 16.72
N LEU A 78 -20.44 24.23 16.45
CA LEU A 78 -19.86 24.70 15.18
C LEU A 78 -20.38 23.90 13.98
N MET A 79 -20.45 22.57 14.11
CA MET A 79 -21.01 21.71 13.06
C MET A 79 -22.51 21.94 12.84
N GLY A 80 -23.27 22.21 13.90
CA GLY A 80 -24.70 22.53 13.81
C GLY A 80 -24.97 23.91 13.19
N TYR A 81 -24.10 24.89 13.42
CA TYR A 81 -24.20 26.23 12.83
C TYR A 81 -23.82 26.22 11.33
N GLY A 82 -22.69 25.61 10.99
CA GLY A 82 -22.21 25.28 9.64
C GLY A 82 -22.71 26.18 8.48
N PRO A 83 -22.36 27.47 8.44
CA PRO A 83 -22.74 28.37 7.34
C PRO A 83 -21.91 28.11 6.08
N ASN A 84 -20.67 27.64 6.24
CA ASN A 84 -19.75 27.30 5.17
C ASN A 84 -19.04 25.96 5.49
N TYR A 85 -18.42 25.39 4.47
CA TYR A 85 -17.72 24.11 4.57
C TYR A 85 -16.52 24.17 5.53
N ALA A 86 -15.79 25.29 5.56
CA ALA A 86 -14.64 25.47 6.45
C ALA A 86 -15.03 25.37 7.94
N VAL A 87 -16.10 26.05 8.37
CA VAL A 87 -16.60 25.99 9.77
C VAL A 87 -17.04 24.57 10.14
N LEU A 88 -17.67 23.85 9.21
CA LEU A 88 -18.03 22.44 9.41
C LEU A 88 -16.78 21.58 9.65
N MET A 89 -15.72 21.80 8.88
CA MET A 89 -14.45 21.08 9.04
C MET A 89 -13.71 21.47 10.31
N THR A 90 -13.66 22.75 10.67
CA THR A 90 -13.11 23.22 11.95
C THR A 90 -13.86 22.58 13.13
N GLY A 91 -15.19 22.52 13.08
CA GLY A 91 -16.01 21.84 14.07
C GLY A 91 -15.67 20.35 14.19
N ARG A 92 -15.42 19.66 13.06
CA ARG A 92 -14.96 18.26 13.06
C ARG A 92 -13.57 18.07 13.66
N CYS A 93 -12.62 18.95 13.35
CA CYS A 93 -11.29 18.89 13.95
C CYS A 93 -11.37 19.09 15.48
N ILE A 94 -12.16 20.06 15.94
CA ILE A 94 -12.35 20.33 17.38
C ILE A 94 -13.05 19.16 18.09
N ALA A 95 -14.10 18.58 17.48
CA ALA A 95 -14.72 17.38 18.01
C ALA A 95 -13.73 16.20 18.06
N GLY A 96 -12.88 16.05 17.03
CA GLY A 96 -11.80 15.06 16.99
C GLY A 96 -10.79 15.21 18.13
N LEU A 97 -10.44 16.44 18.53
CA LEU A 97 -9.64 16.69 19.74
C LEU A 97 -10.33 16.11 20.98
N GLY A 98 -11.62 16.41 21.16
CA GLY A 98 -12.43 15.90 22.27
C GLY A 98 -12.47 14.37 22.32
N VAL A 99 -12.64 13.70 21.17
CA VAL A 99 -12.61 12.23 21.05
C VAL A 99 -11.27 11.67 21.54
N GLY A 100 -10.16 12.28 21.12
CA GLY A 100 -8.81 11.85 21.51
C GLY A 100 -8.60 11.85 23.03
N PHE A 101 -8.99 12.94 23.70
CA PHE A 101 -8.93 13.02 25.17
C PHE A 101 -9.88 12.02 25.84
N ALA A 102 -11.14 11.97 25.40
CA ALA A 102 -12.18 11.17 26.04
C ALA A 102 -11.92 9.66 25.99
N LEU A 103 -11.47 9.14 24.84
CA LEU A 103 -11.21 7.71 24.65
C LEU A 103 -10.09 7.19 25.54
N MET A 104 -9.07 8.00 25.81
CA MET A 104 -7.97 7.61 26.66
C MET A 104 -8.33 7.73 28.15
N ILE A 105 -8.99 8.82 28.54
CA ILE A 105 -9.22 9.12 29.96
C ILE A 105 -10.36 8.30 30.59
N ALA A 106 -11.42 8.00 29.85
CA ALA A 106 -12.61 7.35 30.42
C ALA A 106 -12.32 5.94 30.96
N PRO A 107 -11.58 5.05 30.25
CA PRO A 107 -11.20 3.75 30.78
C PRO A 107 -10.25 3.86 31.99
N VAL A 108 -9.32 4.83 31.98
CA VAL A 108 -8.37 5.05 33.07
C VAL A 108 -9.09 5.50 34.34
N TYR A 109 -9.99 6.48 34.22
CA TYR A 109 -10.79 6.97 35.35
C TYR A 109 -11.69 5.87 35.94
N SER A 110 -12.35 5.07 35.08
CA SER A 110 -13.14 3.92 35.51
C SER A 110 -12.29 2.88 36.25
N ALA A 111 -11.09 2.57 35.75
CA ALA A 111 -10.18 1.61 36.36
C ALA A 111 -9.64 2.07 37.73
N GLU A 112 -9.39 3.38 37.90
CA GLU A 112 -8.86 3.97 39.13
C GLU A 112 -9.91 4.11 40.24
N ILE A 113 -11.19 4.26 39.90
CA ILE A 113 -12.31 4.34 40.86
C ILE A 113 -12.87 2.96 41.21
N SER A 114 -12.88 2.04 40.25
CA SER A 114 -13.51 0.73 40.41
C SER A 114 -12.85 -0.18 41.45
N ALA A 115 -13.71 -0.93 42.15
CA ALA A 115 -13.30 -2.00 43.06
C ALA A 115 -12.68 -3.17 42.31
N ALA A 116 -11.69 -3.84 42.91
CA ALA A 116 -11.03 -4.99 42.29
C ALA A 116 -12.03 -6.08 41.85
N LYS A 117 -13.11 -6.28 42.61
CA LYS A 117 -14.16 -7.28 42.33
C LYS A 117 -15.07 -6.92 41.15
N SER A 118 -15.36 -5.64 40.93
CA SER A 118 -16.26 -5.16 39.86
C SER A 118 -15.53 -4.45 38.71
N ARG A 119 -14.20 -4.41 38.75
CA ARG A 119 -13.37 -3.69 37.79
C ARG A 119 -13.64 -4.14 36.36
N GLY A 120 -13.65 -5.44 36.07
CA GLY A 120 -13.87 -5.96 34.71
C GLY A 120 -15.19 -5.48 34.08
N LEU A 121 -16.27 -5.47 34.87
CA LEU A 121 -17.58 -4.95 34.45
C LEU A 121 -17.54 -3.43 34.24
N LEU A 122 -17.01 -2.67 35.21
CA LEU A 122 -16.96 -1.21 35.11
C LEU A 122 -16.01 -0.72 34.00
N THR A 123 -14.96 -1.48 33.68
CA THR A 123 -14.03 -1.18 32.59
C THR A 123 -14.58 -1.53 31.21
N SER A 124 -15.61 -2.37 31.12
CA SER A 124 -16.26 -2.71 29.84
C SER A 124 -17.47 -1.81 29.51
N LEU A 125 -18.05 -1.13 30.50
CA LEU A 125 -19.13 -0.16 30.30
C LEU A 125 -18.84 0.95 29.26
N PRO A 126 -17.63 1.51 29.12
CA PRO A 126 -17.35 2.52 28.09
C PRO A 126 -17.68 2.04 26.67
N GLU A 127 -17.39 0.79 26.33
CA GLU A 127 -17.70 0.23 25.01
C GLU A 127 -19.22 0.04 24.82
N LEU A 128 -19.93 -0.36 25.88
CA LEU A 128 -21.40 -0.40 25.86
C LEU A 128 -21.99 1.00 25.63
N CYS A 129 -21.46 2.02 26.29
CA CYS A 129 -21.86 3.42 26.10
C CYS A 129 -21.58 3.91 24.67
N ILE A 130 -20.47 3.52 24.06
CA ILE A 130 -20.19 3.79 22.63
C ILE A 130 -21.25 3.15 21.74
N GLY A 131 -21.62 1.89 22.01
CA GLY A 131 -22.70 1.20 21.31
C GLY A 131 -24.05 1.92 21.41
N ILE A 132 -24.43 2.35 22.62
CA ILE A 132 -25.66 3.13 22.86
C ILE A 132 -25.60 4.48 22.13
N GLY A 133 -24.45 5.16 22.14
CA GLY A 133 -24.25 6.42 21.42
C GLY A 133 -24.46 6.28 19.91
N ILE A 134 -23.94 5.21 19.30
CA ILE A 134 -24.16 4.90 17.88
C ILE A 134 -25.65 4.68 17.59
N LEU A 135 -26.34 3.92 18.44
CA LEU A 135 -27.78 3.68 18.31
C LEU A 135 -28.59 4.98 18.41
N LEU A 136 -28.31 5.82 19.41
CA LEU A 136 -28.94 7.13 19.56
C LEU A 136 -28.67 8.03 18.34
N GLY A 137 -27.47 7.98 17.77
CA GLY A 137 -27.13 8.66 16.52
C GLY A 137 -27.98 8.19 15.33
N TYR A 138 -28.20 6.88 15.19
CA TYR A 138 -29.08 6.34 14.15
C TYR A 138 -30.54 6.73 14.34
N ILE A 139 -31.03 6.72 15.59
CA ILE A 139 -32.38 7.17 15.92
C ILE A 139 -32.53 8.67 15.60
N ALA A 140 -31.56 9.50 16.00
CA ALA A 140 -31.54 10.92 15.67
C ALA A 140 -31.54 11.14 14.15
N ASN A 141 -30.71 10.40 13.39
CA ASN A 141 -30.68 10.49 11.94
C ASN A 141 -32.02 10.10 11.29
N PHE A 142 -32.74 9.13 11.83
CA PHE A 142 -34.06 8.76 11.35
C PHE A 142 -35.12 9.82 11.67
N LEU A 143 -35.11 10.38 12.88
CA LEU A 143 -36.06 11.41 13.32
C LEU A 143 -35.86 12.72 12.55
N PHE A 144 -34.63 13.24 12.52
CA PHE A 144 -34.31 14.49 11.84
C PHE A 144 -34.20 14.33 10.32
N GLY A 145 -34.11 13.10 9.80
CA GLY A 145 -34.11 12.81 8.37
C GLY A 145 -35.42 13.15 7.68
N LYS A 146 -36.52 13.30 8.44
CA LYS A 146 -37.84 13.73 7.96
C LYS A 146 -37.97 15.26 7.83
N LEU A 147 -37.03 16.02 8.38
CA LEU A 147 -37.03 17.48 8.30
C LEU A 147 -36.46 17.98 6.96
N THR A 148 -36.72 19.24 6.64
CA THR A 148 -36.18 19.91 5.45
C THR A 148 -34.65 19.85 5.43
N LEU A 149 -34.06 19.65 4.25
CA LEU A 149 -32.60 19.56 4.04
C LEU A 149 -31.80 20.74 4.62
N LYS A 150 -32.39 21.93 4.74
CA LYS A 150 -31.73 23.10 5.36
C LYS A 150 -31.49 22.94 6.87
N LEU A 151 -32.38 22.22 7.57
CA LEU A 151 -32.37 22.09 9.02
C LEU A 151 -31.98 20.69 9.50
N GLY A 152 -32.34 19.65 8.75
CA GLY A 152 -32.18 18.24 9.16
C GLY A 152 -30.75 17.87 9.54
N TRP A 153 -29.78 18.03 8.63
CA TRP A 153 -28.38 17.65 8.90
C TRP A 153 -27.71 18.52 9.98
N ARG A 154 -28.13 19.79 10.10
CA ARG A 154 -27.63 20.71 11.14
C ARG A 154 -28.02 20.23 12.53
N LEU A 155 -29.28 19.83 12.70
CA LEU A 155 -29.78 19.25 13.95
C LEU A 155 -29.16 17.87 14.22
N MET A 156 -28.97 17.03 13.20
CA MET A 156 -28.30 15.73 13.36
C MET A 156 -26.91 15.86 14.00
N LEU A 157 -26.13 16.87 13.61
CA LEU A 157 -24.79 17.13 14.18
C LEU A 157 -24.86 17.93 15.49
N GLY A 158 -25.77 18.91 15.57
CA GLY A 158 -25.89 19.79 16.72
C GLY A 158 -26.46 19.13 17.97
N VAL A 159 -27.31 18.11 17.85
CA VAL A 159 -27.91 17.38 18.99
C VAL A 159 -26.85 16.71 19.87
N ALA A 160 -25.66 16.42 19.34
CA ALA A 160 -24.53 15.93 20.13
C ALA A 160 -24.08 16.91 21.24
N ALA A 161 -24.43 18.20 21.15
CA ALA A 161 -24.18 19.18 22.20
C ALA A 161 -24.90 18.85 23.52
N ILE A 162 -26.08 18.22 23.46
CA ILE A 162 -26.91 17.91 24.63
C ILE A 162 -26.21 16.93 25.58
N PRO A 163 -25.77 15.72 25.15
CA PRO A 163 -25.05 14.81 26.03
C PRO A 163 -23.72 15.37 26.51
N SER A 164 -23.01 16.18 25.70
CA SER A 164 -21.77 16.85 26.13
C SER A 164 -22.02 17.85 27.27
N LEU A 165 -23.10 18.63 27.19
CA LEU A 165 -23.47 19.56 28.24
C LEU A 165 -23.87 18.83 29.52
N ALA A 166 -24.68 17.77 29.41
CA ALA A 166 -25.05 16.93 30.55
C ALA A 166 -23.81 16.31 31.22
N LEU A 167 -22.82 15.90 30.42
CA LEU A 167 -21.57 15.33 30.91
C LEU A 167 -20.73 16.36 31.69
N ILE A 168 -20.64 17.61 31.21
CA ILE A 168 -19.96 18.71 31.94
C ILE A 168 -20.57 18.88 33.34
N PHE A 169 -21.89 19.00 33.43
CA PHE A 169 -22.56 19.15 34.73
C PHE A 169 -22.43 17.91 35.62
N GLY A 170 -22.49 16.71 35.04
CA GLY A 170 -22.32 15.45 35.78
C GLY A 170 -20.92 15.33 36.42
N ILE A 171 -19.87 15.67 35.68
CA ILE A 171 -18.48 15.54 36.16
C ILE A 171 -18.14 16.60 37.21
N LEU A 172 -18.82 17.75 37.21
CA LEU A 172 -18.65 18.74 38.26
C LEU A 172 -19.08 18.21 39.65
N ARG A 173 -19.90 17.16 39.72
CA ARG A 173 -20.30 16.51 40.98
C ARG A 173 -19.43 15.30 41.34
N MET A 174 -18.65 14.77 40.40
CA MET A 174 -17.84 13.56 40.59
C MET A 174 -16.54 13.84 41.34
N PRO A 175 -16.05 12.88 42.17
CA PRO A 175 -14.77 13.00 42.84
C PRO A 175 -13.59 12.81 41.87
N GLU A 176 -12.42 13.32 42.25
CA GLU A 176 -11.17 13.12 41.50
C GLU A 176 -10.61 11.71 41.74
N SER A 177 -9.71 11.23 40.88
CA SER A 177 -9.08 9.93 41.07
C SER A 177 -8.27 9.87 42.37
N PRO A 178 -8.54 8.88 43.27
CA PRO A 178 -7.78 8.74 44.52
C PRO A 178 -6.31 8.44 44.28
N ARG A 179 -5.99 7.74 43.18
CA ARG A 179 -4.60 7.44 42.79
C ARG A 179 -3.85 8.72 42.40
N TRP A 180 -4.48 9.59 41.63
CA TRP A 180 -3.87 10.87 41.25
C TRP A 180 -3.67 11.78 42.46
N LEU A 181 -4.63 11.83 43.38
CA LEU A 181 -4.51 12.62 44.62
C LEU A 181 -3.29 12.19 45.46
N VAL A 182 -3.05 10.88 45.60
CA VAL A 182 -1.84 10.38 46.28
C VAL A 182 -0.57 10.77 45.51
N LEU A 183 -0.54 10.65 44.18
CA LEU A 183 0.62 11.03 43.36
C LEU A 183 0.92 12.54 43.39
N GLN A 184 -0.09 13.37 43.61
CA GLN A 184 0.06 14.82 43.83
C GLN A 184 0.42 15.16 45.29
N GLY A 185 0.52 14.16 46.17
CA GLY A 185 0.85 14.36 47.57
C GLY A 185 -0.32 14.72 48.48
N ARG A 186 -1.56 14.76 47.98
CA ARG A 186 -2.76 15.15 48.74
C ARG A 186 -3.41 13.93 49.42
N LEU A 187 -2.82 13.48 50.51
CA LEU A 187 -3.21 12.23 51.19
C LEU A 187 -4.58 12.31 51.87
N SER A 188 -4.90 13.45 52.48
CA SER A 188 -6.19 13.66 53.17
C SER A 188 -7.39 13.60 52.22
N ASP A 189 -7.27 14.24 51.05
CA ASP A 189 -8.32 14.23 50.01
C ASP A 189 -8.47 12.87 49.35
N ALA A 190 -7.36 12.15 49.15
CA ALA A 190 -7.38 10.78 48.64
C ALA A 190 -8.14 9.85 49.59
N LYS A 191 -7.90 9.94 50.91
CA LYS A 191 -8.60 9.16 51.93
C LYS A 191 -10.09 9.48 51.98
N LYS A 192 -10.47 10.77 51.98
CA LYS A 192 -11.88 11.20 51.90
C LYS A 192 -12.58 10.63 50.66
N THR A 193 -11.90 10.67 49.53
CA THR A 193 -12.43 10.15 48.25
C THR A 193 -12.59 8.63 48.27
N LEU A 194 -11.62 7.90 48.83
CA LEU A 194 -11.71 6.44 48.99
C LEU A 194 -12.84 6.03 49.93
N MET A 195 -13.08 6.78 51.01
CA MET A 195 -14.21 6.56 51.92
C MET A 195 -15.55 6.80 51.23
N LEU A 196 -15.64 7.73 50.28
CA LEU A 196 -16.86 8.00 49.51
C LEU A 196 -17.18 6.89 48.49
N ILE A 197 -16.15 6.27 47.91
CA ILE A 197 -16.27 5.34 46.77
C ILE A 197 -16.30 3.87 47.23
N SER A 198 -15.71 3.55 48.38
CA SER A 198 -15.62 2.15 48.88
C SER A 198 -16.88 1.75 49.63
N ASN A 199 -17.22 0.45 49.59
CA ASN A 199 -18.43 -0.03 50.29
C ASN A 199 -18.23 -0.12 51.81
N THR A 200 -16.99 -0.36 52.25
CA THR A 200 -16.63 -0.44 53.67
C THR A 200 -15.43 0.46 53.98
N PRO A 201 -15.33 1.00 55.20
CA PRO A 201 -14.19 1.81 55.62
C PRO A 201 -12.88 1.01 55.63
N GLU A 202 -12.95 -0.29 55.94
CA GLU A 202 -11.81 -1.20 55.92
C GLU A 202 -11.25 -1.38 54.50
N GLU A 203 -12.12 -1.50 53.50
CA GLU A 203 -11.72 -1.58 52.09
C GLU A 203 -11.06 -0.28 51.63
N ALA A 204 -11.58 0.88 52.06
CA ALA A 204 -11.00 2.18 51.75
C ALA A 204 -9.57 2.30 52.29
N GLU A 205 -9.34 1.89 53.55
CA GLU A 205 -8.02 1.95 54.19
C GLU A 205 -7.02 0.99 53.52
N LEU A 206 -7.45 -0.24 53.21
CA LEU A 206 -6.61 -1.22 52.52
C LEU A 206 -6.21 -0.72 51.12
N ARG A 207 -7.13 -0.11 50.37
CA ARG A 207 -6.81 0.51 49.08
C ARG A 207 -5.88 1.69 49.23
N PHE A 208 -6.09 2.53 50.24
CA PHE A 208 -5.23 3.68 50.51
C PHE A 208 -3.79 3.23 50.78
N ARG A 209 -3.60 2.21 51.64
CA ARG A 209 -2.30 1.60 51.92
C ARG A 209 -1.62 1.05 50.67
N ASN A 210 -2.35 0.29 49.86
CA ASN A 210 -1.82 -0.25 48.59
C ASN A 210 -1.36 0.85 47.62
N ILE A 211 -2.07 1.99 47.58
CA ILE A 211 -1.70 3.13 46.72
C ILE A 211 -0.46 3.86 47.28
N LYS A 212 -0.35 4.06 48.60
CA LYS A 212 0.86 4.64 49.23
C LYS A 212 2.10 3.80 48.94
N LEU A 213 2.02 2.49 49.15
CA LEU A 213 3.09 1.54 48.84
C LEU A 213 3.50 1.62 47.36
N ALA A 214 2.53 1.65 46.46
CA ALA A 214 2.80 1.75 45.02
C ALA A 214 3.42 3.10 44.61
N ALA A 215 3.18 4.16 45.38
CA ALA A 215 3.80 5.47 45.19
C ALA A 215 5.17 5.62 45.88
N GLY A 216 5.62 4.61 46.65
CA GLY A 216 6.87 4.68 47.41
C GLY A 216 6.78 5.56 48.66
N ILE A 217 5.57 5.76 49.19
CA ILE A 217 5.31 6.49 50.43
C ILE A 217 5.22 5.46 51.56
N ASP A 218 5.83 5.76 52.71
CA ASP A 218 5.80 4.90 53.90
C ASP A 218 4.36 4.67 54.40
N GLU A 219 4.09 3.47 54.93
CA GLU A 219 2.75 3.07 55.40
C GLU A 219 2.29 3.98 56.55
N ASP A 220 3.20 4.28 57.48
CA ASP A 220 2.98 5.03 58.71
C ASP A 220 3.03 6.56 58.52
N CYS A 221 3.22 7.04 57.30
CA CYS A 221 3.19 8.47 57.01
C CYS A 221 1.74 9.00 57.11
N GLU A 222 1.47 9.80 58.15
CA GLU A 222 0.18 10.46 58.40
C GLU A 222 0.10 11.92 57.91
N ASP A 223 1.15 12.42 57.28
CA ASP A 223 1.20 13.79 56.78
C ASP A 223 0.06 14.08 55.78
N GLU A 224 -0.63 15.21 55.94
CA GLU A 224 -1.75 15.57 55.06
C GLU A 224 -1.29 15.89 53.62
N VAL A 225 -0.08 16.46 53.49
CA VAL A 225 0.54 16.82 52.21
C VAL A 225 2.00 16.39 52.19
N VAL A 226 2.34 15.44 51.30
CA VAL A 226 3.69 14.89 51.17
C VAL A 226 4.31 15.28 49.83
N LYS A 227 5.58 15.68 49.82
CA LYS A 227 6.34 15.77 48.57
C LYS A 227 6.70 14.37 48.10
N VAL A 228 5.86 13.81 47.25
CA VAL A 228 6.15 12.53 46.59
C VAL A 228 7.46 12.68 45.80
N PRO A 229 8.46 11.80 45.98
CA PRO A 229 9.65 11.84 45.16
C PRO A 229 9.20 11.73 43.69
N LYS A 230 9.51 12.76 42.88
CA LYS A 230 9.28 12.74 41.43
C LYS A 230 10.14 11.64 40.84
N ASN A 231 9.63 10.42 40.87
CA ASN A 231 10.39 9.27 40.46
C ASN A 231 10.58 9.37 38.94
N THR A 232 11.83 9.43 38.50
CA THR A 232 12.30 9.31 37.12
C THR A 232 11.80 8.02 36.43
N GLN A 233 11.06 7.16 37.15
CA GLN A 233 10.39 5.97 36.66
C GLN A 233 9.50 6.23 35.44
N ALA A 234 8.74 7.33 35.36
CA ALA A 234 7.84 7.55 34.22
C ALA A 234 8.59 7.64 32.86
N ASP A 235 9.76 8.30 32.83
CA ASP A 235 10.63 8.37 31.65
C ASP A 235 11.44 7.09 31.43
N GLY A 236 11.78 6.37 32.51
CA GLY A 236 12.41 5.04 32.44
C GLY A 236 11.49 4.00 31.81
N VAL A 237 10.19 4.01 32.12
CA VAL A 237 9.28 2.96 31.66
C VAL A 237 9.02 3.03 30.13
N TRP A 238 8.98 4.23 29.53
CA TRP A 238 8.91 4.33 28.07
C TRP A 238 10.20 3.81 27.40
N LYS A 239 11.37 4.04 28.00
CA LYS A 239 12.65 3.49 27.52
C LYS A 239 12.72 1.98 27.71
N ASP A 240 12.23 1.45 28.83
CA ASP A 240 12.18 0.01 29.11
C ASP A 240 11.17 -0.72 28.22
N LEU A 241 10.09 -0.05 27.80
CA LEU A 241 9.06 -0.65 26.94
C LEU A 241 9.42 -0.59 25.44
N LEU A 242 10.10 0.47 24.98
CA LEU A 242 10.43 0.70 23.57
C LEU A 242 11.89 0.39 23.20
N LEU A 243 12.87 0.72 24.05
CA LEU A 243 14.30 0.48 23.74
C LEU A 243 14.79 -0.89 24.24
N HIS A 244 14.35 -1.36 25.41
CA HIS A 244 14.79 -2.65 25.97
C HIS A 244 13.66 -3.49 26.60
N PRO A 245 12.63 -3.90 25.83
CA PRO A 245 11.58 -4.74 26.37
C PRO A 245 12.14 -6.11 26.77
N THR A 246 11.98 -6.49 28.04
CA THR A 246 12.29 -7.85 28.49
C THR A 246 11.52 -8.88 27.64
N PRO A 247 12.08 -10.08 27.38
CA PRO A 247 11.43 -11.10 26.53
C PRO A 247 9.94 -11.37 26.85
N PRO A 248 9.49 -11.47 28.12
CA PRO A 248 8.06 -11.63 28.43
C PRO A 248 7.23 -10.38 28.10
N VAL A 249 7.74 -9.18 28.42
CA VAL A 249 7.04 -7.91 28.13
C VAL A 249 6.90 -7.70 26.62
N ARG A 250 7.92 -8.08 25.83
CA ARG A 250 7.87 -8.04 24.36
C ARG A 250 6.74 -8.91 23.81
N ARG A 251 6.58 -10.14 24.31
CA ARG A 251 5.50 -11.04 23.88
C ARG A 251 4.11 -10.48 24.24
N ILE A 252 3.97 -9.91 25.43
CA ILE A 252 2.73 -9.26 25.87
C ILE A 252 2.41 -8.05 24.98
N LEU A 253 3.41 -7.21 24.68
CA LEU A 253 3.24 -6.04 23.83
C LEU A 253 2.83 -6.42 22.40
N ILE A 254 3.49 -7.43 21.81
CA ILE A 254 3.13 -7.94 20.47
C ILE A 254 1.70 -8.47 20.47
N ALA A 255 1.29 -9.22 21.50
CA ALA A 255 -0.07 -9.74 21.59
C ALA A 255 -1.12 -8.61 21.74
N ALA A 256 -0.85 -7.61 22.59
CA ALA A 256 -1.72 -6.45 22.79
C ALA A 256 -1.86 -5.60 21.52
N VAL A 257 -0.74 -5.25 20.90
CA VAL A 257 -0.73 -4.45 19.66
C VAL A 257 -1.38 -5.23 18.52
N GLY A 258 -1.11 -6.53 18.42
CA GLY A 258 -1.68 -7.41 17.41
C GLY A 258 -3.20 -7.52 17.52
N ILE A 259 -3.74 -7.75 18.72
CA ILE A 259 -5.19 -7.90 18.90
C ILE A 259 -5.96 -6.61 18.58
N HIS A 260 -5.47 -5.44 19.02
CA HIS A 260 -6.05 -4.14 18.66
C HIS A 260 -5.94 -3.85 17.15
N PHE A 261 -4.84 -4.25 16.52
CA PHE A 261 -4.68 -4.12 15.06
C PHE A 261 -5.68 -5.00 14.31
N PHE A 262 -5.85 -6.26 14.72
CA PHE A 262 -6.76 -7.21 14.07
C PHE A 262 -8.23 -6.89 14.32
N GLU A 263 -8.57 -6.34 15.49
CA GLU A 263 -9.91 -5.82 15.79
C GLU A 263 -10.37 -4.84 14.69
N HIS A 264 -9.54 -3.85 14.35
CA HIS A 264 -9.83 -2.88 13.28
C HIS A 264 -9.61 -3.45 11.88
N ALA A 265 -8.74 -4.47 11.74
CA ALA A 265 -8.50 -5.16 10.47
C ALA A 265 -9.75 -5.76 9.85
N THR A 266 -10.65 -6.21 10.73
CA THR A 266 -11.91 -6.82 10.34
C THR A 266 -12.81 -5.93 9.48
N GLY A 267 -12.58 -4.61 9.48
CA GLY A 267 -13.35 -3.67 8.67
C GLY A 267 -14.74 -3.35 9.23
N ILE A 268 -15.02 -3.69 10.49
CA ILE A 268 -16.33 -3.44 11.12
C ILE A 268 -16.76 -1.97 11.03
N GLU A 269 -15.82 -1.03 11.20
CA GLU A 269 -16.08 0.41 11.11
C GLU A 269 -16.60 0.80 9.72
N ALA A 270 -16.11 0.16 8.65
CA ALA A 270 -16.60 0.41 7.30
C ALA A 270 -18.04 -0.09 7.12
N VAL A 271 -18.37 -1.25 7.69
CA VAL A 271 -19.73 -1.81 7.65
C VAL A 271 -20.72 -0.91 8.40
N VAL A 272 -20.33 -0.40 9.58
CA VAL A 272 -21.15 0.49 10.40
C VAL A 272 -21.29 1.87 9.73
N LEU A 273 -20.19 2.49 9.29
CA LEU A 273 -20.19 3.83 8.68
C LEU A 273 -20.89 3.86 7.32
N TYR A 274 -20.64 2.87 6.47
CA TYR A 274 -21.20 2.79 5.13
C TYR A 274 -22.45 1.90 5.03
N GLY A 275 -23.03 1.50 6.17
CA GLY A 275 -24.24 0.67 6.26
C GLY A 275 -25.36 1.12 5.31
N PRO A 276 -25.76 2.41 5.27
CA PRO A 276 -26.77 2.87 4.32
C PRO A 276 -26.40 2.62 2.85
N ARG A 277 -25.12 2.76 2.48
CA ARG A 277 -24.66 2.50 1.10
C ARG A 277 -24.67 1.02 0.77
N ILE A 278 -24.35 0.15 1.73
CA ILE A 278 -24.44 -1.31 1.59
C ILE A 278 -25.90 -1.70 1.33
N PHE A 279 -26.84 -1.22 2.15
CA PHE A 279 -28.27 -1.51 1.95
C PHE A 279 -28.83 -0.90 0.66
N LYS A 280 -28.33 0.27 0.23
CA LYS A 280 -28.69 0.86 -1.06
C LYS A 280 -28.24 -0.02 -2.22
N LYS A 281 -26.99 -0.50 -2.20
CA LYS A 281 -26.46 -1.42 -3.22
C LYS A 281 -27.19 -2.76 -3.25
N ALA A 282 -27.66 -3.23 -2.10
CA ALA A 282 -28.48 -4.45 -2.01
C ALA A 282 -29.90 -4.31 -2.60
N GLY A 283 -30.32 -3.11 -3.04
CA GLY A 283 -31.63 -2.88 -3.65
C GLY A 283 -32.67 -2.22 -2.73
N VAL A 284 -32.30 -1.76 -1.53
CA VAL A 284 -33.23 -0.95 -0.72
C VAL A 284 -33.30 0.46 -1.32
N THR A 285 -34.43 0.82 -1.94
CA THR A 285 -34.58 2.09 -2.67
C THR A 285 -35.14 3.24 -1.82
N LYS A 286 -36.00 2.95 -0.83
CA LYS A 286 -36.66 3.98 -0.01
C LYS A 286 -35.78 4.46 1.16
N ARG A 287 -35.50 5.77 1.21
CA ARG A 287 -34.67 6.43 2.25
C ARG A 287 -35.05 6.05 3.69
N ASP A 288 -36.35 6.01 4.00
CA ASP A 288 -36.84 5.63 5.33
C ASP A 288 -36.49 4.19 5.71
N LYS A 289 -36.54 3.28 4.73
CA LYS A 289 -36.16 1.87 4.94
C LYS A 289 -34.66 1.70 5.14
N LEU A 290 -33.82 2.50 4.45
CA LEU A 290 -32.36 2.48 4.70
C LEU A 290 -32.03 2.94 6.12
N LEU A 291 -32.62 4.06 6.57
CA LEU A 291 -32.38 4.59 7.90
C LEU A 291 -32.90 3.65 8.99
N LEU A 292 -34.06 3.02 8.75
CA LEU A 292 -34.60 2.00 9.66
C LEU A 292 -33.70 0.75 9.73
N ALA A 293 -33.14 0.29 8.61
CA ALA A 293 -32.18 -0.81 8.59
C ALA A 293 -30.90 -0.47 9.37
N THR A 294 -30.43 0.79 9.31
CA THR A 294 -29.29 1.21 10.16
C THR A 294 -29.61 1.26 11.64
N ILE A 295 -30.85 1.59 12.04
CA ILE A 295 -31.27 1.45 13.44
C ILE A 295 -31.18 -0.02 13.87
N GLY A 296 -31.59 -0.95 13.00
CA GLY A 296 -31.44 -2.38 13.23
C GLY A 296 -29.99 -2.80 13.52
N VAL A 297 -29.03 -2.30 12.75
CA VAL A 297 -27.59 -2.48 13.02
C VAL A 297 -27.21 -2.00 14.42
N GLY A 298 -27.67 -0.80 14.82
CA GLY A 298 -27.41 -0.24 16.15
C GLY A 298 -27.99 -1.10 17.28
N VAL A 299 -29.23 -1.59 17.11
CA VAL A 299 -29.89 -2.47 18.08
C VAL A 299 -29.12 -3.79 18.22
N THR A 300 -28.77 -4.43 17.09
CA THR A 300 -27.95 -5.65 17.10
C THR A 300 -26.62 -5.42 17.82
N LYS A 301 -25.95 -4.29 17.58
CA LYS A 301 -24.70 -3.93 18.27
C LYS A 301 -24.89 -3.88 19.79
N VAL A 302 -25.88 -3.12 20.28
CA VAL A 302 -26.12 -2.97 21.73
C VAL A 302 -26.53 -4.29 22.37
N SER A 303 -27.46 -5.03 21.76
CA SER A 303 -27.90 -6.34 22.29
C SER A 303 -26.75 -7.33 22.40
N CYS A 304 -25.90 -7.42 21.37
CA CYS A 304 -24.75 -8.31 21.37
C CYS A 304 -23.67 -7.89 22.38
N LEU A 305 -23.46 -6.58 22.61
CA LEU A 305 -22.53 -6.11 23.65
C LEU A 305 -23.01 -6.47 25.06
N ILE A 306 -24.30 -6.33 25.33
CA ILE A 306 -24.89 -6.76 26.62
C ILE A 306 -24.70 -8.27 26.80
N ILE A 307 -25.01 -9.07 25.78
CA ILE A 307 -24.83 -10.52 25.79
C ILE A 307 -23.35 -10.88 26.00
N SER A 308 -22.42 -10.19 25.33
CA SER A 308 -20.99 -10.42 25.47
C SER A 308 -20.50 -10.19 26.89
N THR A 309 -21.00 -9.15 27.56
CA THR A 309 -20.63 -8.81 28.94
C THR A 309 -20.89 -9.99 29.90
N PHE A 310 -22.00 -10.72 29.72
CA PHE A 310 -22.30 -11.92 30.51
C PHE A 310 -21.53 -13.18 30.06
N LEU A 311 -21.23 -13.30 28.77
CA LEU A 311 -20.52 -14.46 28.20
C LEU A 311 -19.01 -14.43 28.50
N LEU A 312 -18.41 -13.24 28.62
CA LEU A 312 -16.96 -13.07 28.78
C LEU A 312 -16.45 -13.79 30.04
N ASP A 313 -17.21 -13.71 31.13
CA ASP A 313 -16.87 -14.35 32.39
C ASP A 313 -17.13 -15.86 32.40
N ARG A 314 -18.08 -16.36 31.58
CA ARG A 314 -18.46 -17.79 31.57
C ARG A 314 -17.69 -18.65 30.55
N VAL A 315 -17.49 -18.15 29.33
CA VAL A 315 -16.97 -18.95 28.20
C VAL A 315 -15.44 -18.83 28.07
N GLY A 316 -14.88 -17.75 28.61
CA GLY A 316 -13.46 -17.44 28.53
C GLY A 316 -13.06 -16.70 27.24
N ARG A 317 -11.98 -15.92 27.33
CA ARG A 317 -11.58 -14.91 26.32
C ARG A 317 -11.15 -15.53 24.98
N ARG A 318 -10.29 -16.55 25.01
CA ARG A 318 -9.74 -17.20 23.80
C ARG A 318 -10.82 -17.86 22.93
N ARG A 319 -11.78 -18.56 23.55
CA ARG A 319 -12.87 -19.23 22.81
C ARG A 319 -13.78 -18.19 22.17
N LEU A 320 -14.10 -17.12 22.89
CA LEU A 320 -14.96 -16.05 22.41
C LEU A 320 -14.34 -15.30 21.22
N LEU A 321 -13.03 -15.06 21.25
CA LEU A 321 -12.28 -14.51 20.10
C LEU A 321 -12.39 -15.42 18.87
N LEU A 322 -12.07 -16.72 19.02
CA LEU A 322 -12.11 -17.68 17.90
C LEU A 322 -13.50 -17.81 17.28
N ILE A 323 -14.55 -17.88 18.13
CA ILE A 323 -15.94 -17.95 17.67
C ILE A 323 -16.31 -16.67 16.92
N SER A 324 -15.93 -15.49 17.42
CA SER A 324 -16.22 -14.22 16.75
C SER A 324 -15.52 -14.11 15.40
N THR A 325 -14.22 -14.46 15.32
CA THR A 325 -13.46 -14.42 14.06
C THR A 325 -14.03 -15.40 13.04
N GLY A 326 -14.35 -16.63 13.45
CA GLY A 326 -14.95 -17.63 12.55
C GLY A 326 -16.32 -17.19 12.04
N GLY A 327 -17.17 -16.67 12.93
CA GLY A 327 -18.48 -16.12 12.56
C GLY A 327 -18.38 -14.94 11.59
N MET A 328 -17.40 -14.04 11.80
CA MET A 328 -17.16 -12.92 10.90
C MET A 328 -16.69 -13.35 9.51
N VAL A 329 -15.80 -14.35 9.41
CA VAL A 329 -15.35 -14.89 8.11
C VAL A 329 -16.53 -15.42 7.32
N CYS A 330 -17.37 -16.24 7.94
CA CYS A 330 -18.57 -16.76 7.30
C CYS A 330 -19.54 -15.64 6.89
N ALA A 331 -19.82 -14.69 7.79
CA ALA A 331 -20.77 -13.62 7.53
C ALA A 331 -20.28 -12.64 6.44
N LEU A 332 -18.99 -12.33 6.39
CA LEU A 332 -18.39 -11.50 5.34
C LEU A 332 -18.36 -12.20 3.98
N ALA A 333 -18.09 -13.51 3.95
CA ALA A 333 -18.17 -14.30 2.72
C ALA A 333 -19.60 -14.33 2.16
N VAL A 334 -20.60 -14.53 3.02
CA VAL A 334 -22.03 -14.47 2.64
C VAL A 334 -22.41 -13.06 2.18
N LEU A 335 -21.95 -12.01 2.87
CA LEU A 335 -22.21 -10.63 2.47
C LEU A 335 -21.62 -10.34 1.09
N GLY A 336 -20.36 -10.70 0.85
CA GLY A 336 -19.68 -10.53 -0.44
C GLY A 336 -20.42 -11.28 -1.56
N PHE A 337 -20.76 -12.54 -1.34
CA PHE A 337 -21.55 -13.34 -2.28
C PHE A 337 -22.93 -12.74 -2.57
N SER A 338 -23.64 -12.28 -1.53
CA SER A 338 -24.97 -11.68 -1.70
C SER A 338 -24.93 -10.39 -2.54
N LEU A 339 -23.89 -9.57 -2.37
CA LEU A 339 -23.72 -8.32 -3.11
C LEU A 339 -23.31 -8.57 -4.56
N THR A 340 -22.43 -9.54 -4.84
CA THR A 340 -22.04 -9.86 -6.23
C THR A 340 -23.21 -10.46 -7.02
N MET A 341 -24.05 -11.29 -6.38
CA MET A 341 -25.28 -11.80 -6.97
C MET A 341 -26.33 -10.71 -7.18
N ALA A 342 -26.43 -9.75 -6.26
CA ALA A 342 -27.32 -8.59 -6.42
C ALA A 342 -26.88 -7.67 -7.59
N GLU A 343 -25.58 -7.55 -7.85
CA GLU A 343 -25.05 -6.72 -8.96
C GLU A 343 -25.19 -7.42 -10.34
N HIS A 344 -25.10 -8.75 -10.43
CA HIS A 344 -25.18 -9.48 -11.72
C HIS A 344 -26.59 -9.96 -12.09
N GLY A 345 -27.55 -9.92 -11.17
CA GLY A 345 -28.92 -10.35 -11.41
C GLY A 345 -29.77 -9.29 -12.12
N ASN A 346 -30.22 -9.56 -13.35
CA ASN A 346 -31.14 -8.68 -14.11
C ASN A 346 -32.56 -8.54 -13.48
N ARG A 347 -32.83 -9.19 -12.35
CA ARG A 347 -34.08 -9.08 -11.57
C ARG A 347 -33.73 -8.75 -10.13
N GLU A 348 -34.54 -7.93 -9.47
CA GLU A 348 -34.47 -7.69 -8.02
C GLU A 348 -34.69 -9.03 -7.26
N LEU A 349 -33.60 -9.75 -7.01
CA LEU A 349 -33.61 -11.01 -6.27
C LEU A 349 -33.87 -10.68 -4.81
N MET A 350 -35.14 -10.70 -4.39
CA MET A 350 -35.57 -10.42 -3.01
C MET A 350 -34.81 -11.25 -1.96
N TRP A 351 -34.40 -12.48 -2.30
CA TRP A 351 -33.59 -13.32 -1.42
C TRP A 351 -32.17 -12.77 -1.23
N ALA A 352 -31.55 -12.17 -2.26
CA ALA A 352 -30.22 -11.58 -2.17
C ALA A 352 -30.24 -10.31 -1.29
N LEU A 353 -31.32 -9.53 -1.38
CA LEU A 353 -31.55 -8.39 -0.50
C LEU A 353 -31.67 -8.84 0.96
N VAL A 354 -32.55 -9.81 1.27
CA VAL A 354 -32.71 -10.33 2.65
C VAL A 354 -31.40 -10.91 3.16
N LEU A 355 -30.70 -11.69 2.33
CA LEU A 355 -29.42 -12.31 2.68
C LEU A 355 -28.35 -11.26 3.00
N SER A 356 -28.27 -10.17 2.24
CA SER A 356 -27.30 -9.08 2.50
C SER A 356 -27.56 -8.35 3.82
N ILE A 357 -28.84 -8.12 4.17
CA ILE A 357 -29.22 -7.48 5.44
C ILE A 357 -28.89 -8.40 6.60
N VAL A 358 -29.29 -9.67 6.53
CA VAL A 358 -29.00 -10.69 7.56
C VAL A 358 -27.49 -10.89 7.71
N ALA A 359 -26.74 -10.94 6.61
CA ALA A 359 -25.29 -11.08 6.65
C ALA A 359 -24.65 -9.84 7.30
N THR A 360 -25.12 -8.64 6.98
CA THR A 360 -24.64 -7.39 7.61
C THR A 360 -24.88 -7.41 9.12
N TYR A 361 -26.08 -7.80 9.57
CA TYR A 361 -26.38 -7.93 11.00
C TYR A 361 -25.55 -9.04 11.66
N SER A 362 -25.30 -10.15 10.96
CA SER A 362 -24.48 -11.24 11.47
C SER A 362 -23.02 -10.82 11.65
N VAL A 363 -22.45 -10.06 10.70
CA VAL A 363 -21.09 -9.49 10.84
C VAL A 363 -21.00 -8.63 12.09
N VAL A 364 -21.99 -7.75 12.30
CA VAL A 364 -22.03 -6.85 13.46
C VAL A 364 -22.23 -7.65 14.76
N ALA A 365 -23.11 -8.65 14.76
CA ALA A 365 -23.34 -9.50 15.92
C ALA A 365 -22.09 -10.28 16.33
N CYS A 366 -21.45 -10.98 15.38
CA CYS A 366 -20.26 -11.78 15.65
C CYS A 366 -19.11 -10.92 16.19
N PHE A 367 -18.89 -9.71 15.63
CA PHE A 367 -17.87 -8.80 16.12
C PHE A 367 -18.11 -8.38 17.58
N ASN A 368 -19.32 -7.95 17.91
CA ASN A 368 -19.65 -7.41 19.24
C ASN A 368 -19.74 -8.52 20.31
N ILE A 369 -19.99 -9.77 19.93
CA ILE A 369 -20.00 -10.89 20.88
C ILE A 369 -18.58 -11.21 21.40
N GLY A 370 -17.52 -11.00 20.60
CA GLY A 370 -16.15 -11.37 21.00
C GLY A 370 -15.12 -10.28 20.76
N LEU A 371 -14.70 -10.10 19.51
CA LEU A 371 -13.59 -9.22 19.13
C LEU A 371 -13.63 -7.82 19.75
N GLY A 372 -14.79 -7.16 19.81
CA GLY A 372 -14.89 -5.82 20.41
C GLY A 372 -14.52 -5.80 21.91
N PRO A 373 -15.38 -6.31 22.81
CA PRO A 373 -15.17 -6.19 24.25
C PRO A 373 -13.98 -7.02 24.76
N VAL A 374 -13.67 -8.17 24.14
CA VAL A 374 -12.56 -9.01 24.59
C VAL A 374 -11.21 -8.34 24.36
N THR A 375 -11.04 -7.56 23.30
CA THR A 375 -9.78 -6.88 22.99
C THR A 375 -9.38 -5.92 24.11
N TRP A 376 -10.33 -5.10 24.59
CA TRP A 376 -10.12 -4.17 25.69
C TRP A 376 -9.82 -4.87 27.02
N VAL A 377 -10.62 -5.88 27.36
CA VAL A 377 -10.46 -6.63 28.61
C VAL A 377 -9.15 -7.43 28.62
N TYR A 378 -8.84 -8.11 27.52
CA TYR A 378 -7.61 -8.89 27.37
C TYR A 378 -6.38 -8.00 27.49
N SER A 379 -6.36 -6.86 26.79
CA SER A 379 -5.28 -5.88 26.90
C SER A 379 -5.13 -5.39 28.35
N ALA A 380 -6.20 -5.29 29.14
CA ALA A 380 -6.13 -4.79 30.52
C ALA A 380 -5.60 -5.85 31.50
N GLU A 381 -5.83 -7.13 31.20
CA GLU A 381 -5.46 -8.27 32.04
C GLU A 381 -4.00 -8.70 31.84
N ILE A 382 -3.47 -8.66 30.61
CA ILE A 382 -2.12 -9.18 30.29
C ILE A 382 -0.96 -8.30 30.75
N PHE A 383 -1.16 -6.98 30.86
CA PHE A 383 -0.07 -6.11 31.25
C PHE A 383 0.14 -6.10 32.78
N PRO A 384 1.41 -6.19 33.25
CA PRO A 384 1.72 -6.01 34.66
C PRO A 384 1.33 -4.59 35.11
N LEU A 385 0.91 -4.46 36.37
CA LEU A 385 0.33 -3.22 36.92
C LEU A 385 1.16 -1.95 36.64
N ARG A 386 2.50 -2.06 36.60
CA ARG A 386 3.42 -0.96 36.29
C ARG A 386 3.36 -0.50 34.83
N LEU A 387 3.22 -1.42 33.87
CA LEU A 387 3.27 -1.15 32.42
C LEU A 387 1.88 -0.98 31.80
N ARG A 388 0.82 -1.28 32.54
CA ARG A 388 -0.54 -1.42 32.02
C ARG A 388 -1.10 -0.19 31.33
N ALA A 389 -0.94 0.99 31.94
CA ALA A 389 -1.47 2.23 31.37
C ALA A 389 -0.78 2.60 30.05
N GLN A 390 0.55 2.41 29.97
CA GLN A 390 1.33 2.70 28.76
C GLN A 390 1.11 1.65 27.67
N GLY A 391 1.06 0.36 28.04
CA GLY A 391 0.76 -0.73 27.11
C GLY A 391 -0.64 -0.60 26.47
N GLN A 392 -1.64 -0.21 27.27
CA GLN A 392 -2.97 0.15 26.80
C GLN A 392 -2.93 1.36 25.85
N GLY A 393 -2.22 2.44 26.22
CA GLY A 393 -2.04 3.61 25.37
C GLY A 393 -1.43 3.28 24.01
N ILE A 394 -0.44 2.38 23.96
CA ILE A 394 0.18 1.91 22.71
C ILE A 394 -0.78 1.04 21.89
N GLY A 395 -1.58 0.17 22.52
CA GLY A 395 -2.61 -0.61 21.83
C GLY A 395 -3.69 0.26 21.19
N VAL A 396 -4.17 1.29 21.92
CA VAL A 396 -5.13 2.27 21.37
C VAL A 396 -4.51 3.08 20.23
N ALA A 397 -3.24 3.42 20.34
CA ALA A 397 -2.52 4.13 19.29
C ALA A 397 -2.27 3.28 18.04
N SER A 398 -1.98 1.98 18.18
CA SER A 398 -1.84 1.07 17.05
C SER A 398 -3.16 0.88 16.30
N GLN A 399 -4.27 0.79 17.05
CA GLN A 399 -5.63 0.82 16.51
C GLN A 399 -5.87 2.06 15.62
N THR A 400 -5.38 3.22 16.05
CA THR A 400 -5.63 4.47 15.33
C THR A 400 -4.72 4.69 14.12
N HIS A 401 -3.50 4.12 14.08
CA HIS A 401 -2.58 4.19 12.93
C HIS A 401 -3.19 3.60 11.64
N ARG A 402 -4.14 2.65 11.74
CA ARG A 402 -4.81 2.06 10.57
C ARG A 402 -5.95 2.91 9.99
N ARG A 403 -6.59 3.79 10.77
CA ARG A 403 -7.58 4.75 10.22
C ARG A 403 -6.98 5.61 9.10
N VAL A 404 -5.66 5.80 9.14
CA VAL A 404 -4.83 6.50 8.14
C VAL A 404 -4.51 5.62 6.93
N MET A 405 -4.09 4.37 7.16
CA MET A 405 -3.54 3.50 6.11
C MET A 405 -4.61 2.88 5.18
N LYS A 406 -5.90 2.91 5.55
CA LYS A 406 -6.97 2.29 4.73
C LYS A 406 -7.96 3.27 4.07
N GLN A 407 -7.82 4.58 4.29
CA GLN A 407 -8.58 5.61 3.55
C GLN A 407 -7.75 6.41 2.54
N GLY A 408 -6.42 6.26 2.56
CA GLY A 408 -5.53 6.67 1.47
C GLY A 408 -5.47 5.59 0.39
N GLY A 409 -6.50 5.51 -0.46
CA GLY A 409 -6.39 4.83 -1.74
C GLY A 409 -5.62 5.70 -2.72
N ALA A 410 -4.31 5.84 -2.51
CA ALA A 410 -3.29 6.29 -3.48
C ALA A 410 -1.96 6.47 -2.72
N ARG A 411 -0.88 5.95 -3.30
CA ARG A 411 0.50 5.84 -2.78
C ARG A 411 0.71 4.78 -1.70
N ALA A 412 0.73 3.54 -2.16
CA ALA A 412 1.59 2.52 -1.58
C ALA A 412 3.06 2.89 -1.86
N SER A 413 3.61 3.84 -1.09
CA SER A 413 5.07 3.96 -0.99
C SER A 413 5.60 2.61 -0.52
N ILE A 414 6.48 2.00 -1.33
CA ILE A 414 7.13 0.71 -1.09
C ILE A 414 7.63 0.65 0.35
N ARG A 415 6.89 -0.09 1.18
CA ARG A 415 7.34 -0.47 2.52
C ARG A 415 8.20 -1.73 2.40
N ARG A 416 9.50 -1.49 2.62
CA ARG A 416 10.46 -2.34 3.35
C ARG A 416 11.14 -3.47 2.56
N LEU A 417 12.46 -3.35 2.49
CA LEU A 417 13.41 -4.45 2.70
C LEU A 417 13.05 -5.12 4.04
N CYS A 418 12.31 -6.23 3.99
CA CYS A 418 12.12 -7.08 5.16
C CYS A 418 13.33 -8.01 5.28
N PRO A 419 14.03 -8.05 6.42
CA PRO A 419 14.98 -9.12 6.71
C PRO A 419 14.22 -10.45 6.70
N ASN A 420 14.77 -11.46 6.02
CA ASN A 420 14.25 -12.81 6.11
C ASN A 420 14.55 -13.36 7.51
N LEU A 421 13.53 -13.41 8.36
CA LEU A 421 13.65 -13.78 9.78
C LEU A 421 13.83 -15.31 9.98
N GLU A 422 13.85 -16.10 8.91
CA GLU A 422 13.96 -17.57 8.97
C GLU A 422 15.37 -18.11 8.64
N LYS A 423 16.30 -17.29 8.13
CA LYS A 423 17.71 -17.68 7.91
C LYS A 423 18.64 -16.77 8.70
N GLU A 424 19.31 -17.30 9.73
CA GLU A 424 20.30 -16.55 10.53
C GLU A 424 21.56 -16.14 9.73
N ASP A 425 21.85 -16.80 8.60
CA ASP A 425 23.04 -16.52 7.76
C ASP A 425 22.71 -16.08 6.31
N GLY A 426 21.46 -15.70 6.01
CA GLY A 426 21.04 -15.35 4.65
C GLY A 426 20.37 -13.98 4.59
N LEU A 427 21.07 -12.97 4.07
CA LEU A 427 20.51 -11.68 3.62
C LEU A 427 19.65 -11.85 2.36
N GLU A 428 18.67 -12.74 2.39
CA GLU A 428 17.75 -12.94 1.28
C GLU A 428 16.56 -12.01 1.48
N THR A 429 16.70 -10.74 1.09
CA THR A 429 15.58 -9.78 1.10
C THR A 429 14.47 -10.33 0.20
N ILE A 430 13.29 -10.61 0.77
CA ILE A 430 12.13 -11.09 0.01
C ILE A 430 11.70 -9.94 -0.91
N LEU A 431 12.13 -9.99 -2.17
CA LEU A 431 11.69 -9.09 -3.22
C LEU A 431 10.33 -9.60 -3.71
N GLU A 432 9.25 -9.03 -3.17
CA GLU A 432 7.91 -9.29 -3.69
C GLU A 432 7.75 -8.53 -5.01
N VAL A 433 7.91 -9.23 -6.13
CA VAL A 433 7.51 -8.68 -7.44
C VAL A 433 6.00 -8.42 -7.40
N PRO A 434 5.53 -7.19 -7.65
CA PRO A 434 4.10 -6.91 -7.67
C PRO A 434 3.44 -7.77 -8.75
N ILE A 435 2.40 -8.50 -8.36
CA ILE A 435 1.70 -9.44 -9.24
C ILE A 435 0.54 -8.69 -9.91
N PRO A 436 0.59 -8.43 -11.23
CA PRO A 436 -0.54 -7.86 -11.97
C PRO A 436 -1.85 -8.60 -11.69
N GLU A 437 -2.92 -7.87 -11.35
CA GLU A 437 -4.25 -8.46 -11.14
C GLU A 437 -4.75 -9.25 -12.37
N GLU A 438 -4.31 -8.84 -13.57
CA GLU A 438 -4.63 -9.48 -14.85
C GLU A 438 -4.04 -10.89 -15.00
N MET A 439 -2.98 -11.25 -14.25
CA MET A 439 -2.48 -12.63 -14.19
C MET A 439 -3.50 -13.59 -13.58
N PHE A 440 -4.33 -13.11 -12.63
CA PHE A 440 -5.39 -13.91 -12.03
C PHE A 440 -6.61 -14.03 -12.95
N ALA A 441 -6.87 -13.02 -13.79
CA ALA A 441 -7.98 -12.99 -14.73
C ALA A 441 -7.80 -14.01 -15.89
N ASN A 442 -6.58 -14.20 -16.38
CA ASN A 442 -6.26 -15.10 -17.48
C ASN A 442 -6.07 -16.58 -17.08
N MET A 443 -6.32 -16.95 -15.82
CA MET A 443 -6.06 -18.30 -15.28
C MET A 443 -7.11 -19.36 -15.73
N GLY A 444 -7.96 -19.03 -16.71
CA GLY A 444 -8.96 -19.90 -17.33
C GLY A 444 -10.39 -19.66 -16.82
N THR A 445 -11.38 -20.11 -17.58
CA THR A 445 -12.82 -19.98 -17.24
C THR A 445 -13.31 -21.12 -16.34
N ASN A 446 -12.57 -22.23 -16.25
CA ASN A 446 -12.98 -23.44 -15.55
C ASN A 446 -12.34 -23.54 -14.15
N LEU A 447 -13.13 -23.89 -13.13
CA LEU A 447 -12.73 -23.98 -11.72
C LEU A 447 -11.56 -24.96 -11.49
N ALA A 448 -11.58 -26.10 -12.19
CA ALA A 448 -10.52 -27.11 -12.10
C ALA A 448 -9.18 -26.60 -12.66
N LEU A 449 -9.24 -25.85 -13.77
CA LEU A 449 -8.06 -25.27 -14.41
C LEU A 449 -7.48 -24.13 -13.54
N ARG A 450 -8.33 -23.28 -12.96
CA ARG A 450 -7.90 -22.24 -12.00
C ARG A 450 -7.23 -22.84 -10.77
N TRP A 451 -7.80 -23.90 -10.21
CA TRP A 451 -7.22 -24.57 -9.04
C TRP A 451 -5.90 -25.26 -9.36
N GLN A 452 -5.78 -25.93 -10.51
CA GLN A 452 -4.51 -26.50 -10.98
C GLN A 452 -3.44 -25.43 -11.23
N ASN A 453 -3.81 -24.32 -11.86
CA ASN A 453 -2.89 -23.20 -12.11
C ASN A 453 -2.49 -22.48 -10.82
N MET A 454 -3.41 -22.32 -9.85
CA MET A 454 -3.09 -21.81 -8.51
C MET A 454 -2.19 -22.75 -7.72
N LEU A 455 -2.45 -24.06 -7.77
CA LEU A 455 -1.59 -25.07 -7.13
C LEU A 455 -0.21 -25.11 -7.78
N ALA A 456 -0.12 -24.99 -9.10
CA ALA A 456 1.14 -24.90 -9.82
C ALA A 456 1.91 -23.62 -9.46
N TRP A 457 1.21 -22.50 -9.30
CA TRP A 457 1.77 -21.22 -8.85
C TRP A 457 2.27 -21.29 -7.39
N MET A 458 1.49 -21.86 -6.48
CA MET A 458 1.92 -22.10 -5.08
C MET A 458 3.12 -23.05 -5.01
N LYS A 459 3.19 -24.04 -5.90
CA LYS A 459 4.33 -24.97 -5.99
C LYS A 459 5.56 -24.36 -6.63
N ALA A 460 5.44 -23.38 -7.53
CA ALA A 460 6.59 -22.71 -8.12
C ALA A 460 7.30 -21.75 -7.15
N GLN A 461 6.63 -21.38 -6.04
CA GLN A 461 7.24 -20.68 -4.91
C GLN A 461 7.98 -21.62 -3.94
N SER A 462 7.80 -22.94 -4.06
CA SER A 462 8.60 -23.94 -3.36
C SER A 462 9.71 -24.44 -4.28
N ALA A 463 10.96 -24.44 -3.81
CA ALA A 463 12.15 -24.77 -4.59
C ALA A 463 12.21 -26.23 -5.11
N ASP A 464 11.20 -27.05 -4.86
CA ASP A 464 11.25 -28.49 -5.12
C ASP A 464 10.19 -29.00 -6.11
N LYS A 465 10.73 -29.49 -7.23
CA LYS A 465 10.19 -30.50 -8.16
C LYS A 465 8.98 -30.10 -9.02
N LEU A 466 9.13 -30.22 -10.36
CA LEU A 466 8.49 -31.32 -11.11
C LEU A 466 8.94 -31.40 -12.59
N ALA A 467 9.32 -32.60 -12.99
CA ALA A 467 9.39 -33.05 -14.38
C ALA A 467 7.99 -33.48 -14.85
N SER A 468 7.46 -32.88 -15.93
CA SER A 468 6.43 -33.50 -16.77
C SER A 468 6.55 -33.06 -18.24
N PRO A 469 6.36 -33.95 -19.23
CA PRO A 469 6.79 -33.73 -20.61
C PRO A 469 5.92 -32.78 -21.43
N VAL A 470 4.62 -32.63 -21.10
CA VAL A 470 3.72 -31.66 -21.79
C VAL A 470 4.03 -30.22 -21.38
N PHE A 471 4.50 -30.02 -20.14
CA PHE A 471 4.89 -28.72 -19.61
C PHE A 471 6.25 -28.26 -20.12
N ALA A 472 7.17 -29.18 -20.43
CA ALA A 472 8.53 -28.87 -20.88
C ALA A 472 8.58 -28.00 -22.15
N LYS A 473 7.65 -28.16 -23.09
CA LYS A 473 7.64 -27.39 -24.35
C LYS A 473 7.22 -25.94 -24.16
N ARG A 474 6.13 -25.70 -23.42
CA ARG A 474 5.65 -24.36 -23.06
C ARG A 474 6.66 -23.65 -22.13
N LEU A 475 7.29 -24.39 -21.22
CA LEU A 475 8.38 -23.87 -20.39
C LEU A 475 9.61 -23.47 -21.20
N ASN A 476 9.98 -24.22 -22.24
CA ASN A 476 11.13 -23.88 -23.08
C ASN A 476 10.87 -22.64 -23.97
N GLU A 477 9.65 -22.51 -24.51
CA GLU A 477 9.22 -21.30 -25.22
C GLU A 477 9.22 -20.10 -24.27
N LEU A 478 8.59 -20.21 -23.10
CA LEU A 478 8.58 -19.16 -22.09
C LEU A 478 10.00 -18.81 -21.62
N ARG A 479 10.86 -19.82 -21.39
CA ARG A 479 12.26 -19.64 -21.01
C ARG A 479 13.04 -18.83 -22.06
N PHE A 480 12.85 -19.15 -23.34
CA PHE A 480 13.48 -18.40 -24.43
C PHE A 480 13.01 -16.94 -24.43
N LEU A 481 11.70 -16.71 -24.32
CA LEU A 481 11.11 -15.37 -24.31
C LEU A 481 11.60 -14.55 -23.10
N LEU A 482 11.54 -15.11 -21.90
CA LEU A 482 11.98 -14.43 -20.68
C LEU A 482 13.49 -14.15 -20.69
N TYR A 483 14.31 -15.04 -21.27
CA TYR A 483 15.72 -14.77 -21.47
C TYR A 483 15.97 -13.66 -22.48
N LEU A 484 15.20 -13.59 -23.55
CA LEU A 484 15.31 -12.51 -24.52
C LEU A 484 14.97 -11.17 -23.85
N VAL A 485 13.96 -11.14 -22.97
CA VAL A 485 13.55 -9.95 -22.20
C VAL A 485 14.62 -9.47 -21.22
N GLY A 486 15.17 -10.39 -20.42
CA GLY A 486 16.17 -10.09 -19.38
C GLY A 486 17.63 -10.19 -19.85
N SER A 487 17.89 -10.33 -21.15
CA SER A 487 19.26 -10.53 -21.64
C SER A 487 19.98 -9.19 -21.82
N PRO A 488 21.23 -9.08 -21.33
CA PRO A 488 22.10 -7.97 -21.68
C PRO A 488 22.74 -8.28 -23.04
N LEU A 489 21.99 -8.01 -24.12
CA LEU A 489 22.39 -8.34 -25.50
C LEU A 489 23.45 -7.40 -26.05
N ILE A 490 23.56 -6.21 -25.46
CA ILE A 490 24.38 -5.13 -26.00
C ILE A 490 25.84 -5.36 -25.59
N PRO A 491 26.74 -5.55 -26.57
CA PRO A 491 28.15 -5.80 -26.36
C PRO A 491 28.93 -4.54 -25.96
N LEU A 492 28.30 -3.37 -25.83
CA LEU A 492 29.01 -2.17 -25.39
C LEU A 492 28.98 -2.05 -23.87
N GLN A 493 30.15 -1.97 -23.24
CA GLN A 493 30.25 -1.48 -21.87
C GLN A 493 30.10 0.03 -21.88
N VAL A 494 29.19 0.56 -21.06
CA VAL A 494 29.00 1.99 -20.91
C VAL A 494 29.97 2.49 -19.84
N GLN A 495 31.14 2.99 -20.25
CA GLN A 495 32.13 3.50 -19.30
C GLN A 495 31.59 4.73 -18.55
N LEU A 496 31.64 4.70 -17.20
CA LEU A 496 31.19 5.82 -16.34
C LEU A 496 32.14 7.02 -16.27
N GLY A 497 33.37 6.88 -16.74
CA GLY A 497 34.40 7.90 -16.61
C GLY A 497 34.56 8.69 -17.90
N HIS A 498 34.76 10.00 -17.74
CA HIS A 498 35.09 11.04 -18.72
C HIS A 498 33.90 11.89 -19.16
N SER A 499 33.99 13.16 -18.76
CA SER A 499 33.13 14.28 -19.12
C SER A 499 32.62 14.18 -20.56
N ILE A 500 31.33 14.44 -20.76
CA ILE A 500 30.64 14.64 -22.05
C ILE A 500 31.11 15.94 -22.75
N HIS A 501 32.38 16.29 -22.54
CA HIS A 501 33.04 17.53 -22.90
C HIS A 501 34.24 17.28 -23.82
N LYS A 502 34.20 16.21 -24.63
CA LYS A 502 35.14 16.09 -25.76
C LYS A 502 34.85 17.26 -26.71
N PRO A 503 35.84 18.11 -27.05
CA PRO A 503 35.61 19.24 -27.92
C PRO A 503 35.06 18.76 -29.27
N VAL A 504 34.07 19.51 -29.79
CA VAL A 504 33.44 19.25 -31.10
C VAL A 504 34.41 19.60 -32.25
N ARG A 505 35.49 20.33 -31.97
CA ARG A 505 36.33 21.02 -32.97
C ARG A 505 37.19 20.12 -33.88
N ASP A 506 37.34 18.82 -33.59
CA ASP A 506 38.26 17.92 -34.30
C ASP A 506 37.59 16.61 -34.77
N CYS A 507 36.34 16.65 -35.22
CA CYS A 507 35.57 15.46 -35.64
C CYS A 507 34.92 15.66 -37.02
N SER A 508 34.53 14.56 -37.67
CA SER A 508 33.73 14.63 -38.90
C SER A 508 32.40 15.35 -38.63
N ILE A 509 31.77 15.85 -39.70
CA ILE A 509 30.48 16.56 -39.58
C ILE A 509 29.41 15.64 -39.00
N GLU A 510 29.39 14.36 -39.41
CA GLU A 510 28.45 13.35 -38.94
C GLU A 510 28.63 13.07 -37.44
N ALA A 511 29.88 12.95 -36.98
CA ALA A 511 30.21 12.73 -35.57
C ALA A 511 29.94 13.97 -34.69
N SER A 512 30.17 15.17 -35.23
CA SER A 512 29.89 16.43 -34.54
C SER A 512 28.40 16.68 -34.38
N THR A 513 27.62 16.35 -35.43
CA THR A 513 26.15 16.42 -35.41
C THR A 513 25.56 15.42 -34.42
N ALA A 514 26.08 14.19 -34.39
CA ALA A 514 25.67 13.19 -33.41
C ALA A 514 25.91 13.66 -31.96
N LYS A 515 27.08 14.24 -31.67
CA LYS A 515 27.37 14.81 -30.33
C LYS A 515 26.39 15.91 -29.93
N TYR A 516 26.02 16.79 -30.86
CA TYR A 516 25.05 17.84 -30.61
C TYR A 516 23.66 17.27 -30.28
N ILE A 517 23.20 16.28 -31.05
CA ILE A 517 21.92 15.60 -30.80
C ILE A 517 21.92 14.92 -29.43
N VAL A 518 23.01 14.26 -29.03
CA VAL A 518 23.14 13.66 -27.69
C VAL A 518 23.08 14.72 -26.59
N GLN A 519 23.67 15.90 -26.80
CA GLN A 519 23.55 17.01 -25.84
C GLN A 519 22.12 17.53 -25.72
N GLN A 520 21.37 17.61 -26.82
CA GLN A 520 19.95 17.96 -26.78
C GLN A 520 19.14 16.91 -26.00
N TYR A 521 19.42 15.63 -26.20
CA TYR A 521 18.80 14.55 -25.44
C TYR A 521 19.08 14.66 -23.93
N ILE A 522 20.33 14.96 -23.54
CA ILE A 522 20.68 15.19 -22.13
C ILE A 522 19.90 16.37 -21.55
N ALA A 523 19.78 17.47 -22.31
CA ALA A 523 19.02 18.63 -21.87
C ALA A 523 17.52 18.30 -21.71
N ALA A 524 16.94 17.57 -22.66
CA ALA A 524 15.53 17.16 -22.63
C ALA A 524 15.22 16.18 -21.48
N THR A 525 16.20 15.38 -21.06
CA THR A 525 16.04 14.37 -20.01
C THR A 525 16.31 14.85 -18.58
N GLY A 526 16.54 16.16 -18.37
CA GLY A 526 16.73 16.78 -17.05
C GLY A 526 18.09 17.44 -16.84
N GLY A 527 19.00 17.30 -17.81
CA GLY A 527 20.31 17.95 -17.81
C GLY A 527 21.38 17.18 -17.03
N GLN A 528 22.64 17.51 -17.31
CA GLN A 528 23.80 16.83 -16.72
C GLN A 528 23.83 16.83 -15.18
N PRO A 529 23.51 17.94 -14.48
CA PRO A 529 23.54 17.96 -13.01
C PRO A 529 22.56 16.96 -12.39
N ALA A 530 21.33 16.89 -12.91
CA ALA A 530 20.32 15.95 -12.43
C ALA A 530 20.76 14.50 -12.65
N LEU A 531 21.25 14.17 -13.85
CA LEU A 531 21.74 12.81 -14.17
C LEU A 531 22.97 12.39 -13.34
N ASN A 532 23.83 13.34 -12.96
CA ASN A 532 25.00 13.05 -12.12
C ASN A 532 24.64 12.84 -10.64
N THR A 533 23.48 13.33 -10.18
CA THR A 533 23.01 13.09 -8.80
C THR A 533 22.40 11.71 -8.59
N LEU A 534 22.08 10.99 -9.67
CA LEU A 534 21.53 9.64 -9.60
C LEU A 534 22.63 8.63 -9.26
N GLN A 535 22.51 8.00 -8.09
CA GLN A 535 23.39 6.93 -7.59
C GLN A 535 22.71 5.58 -7.48
N SER A 536 21.39 5.51 -7.63
CA SER A 536 20.66 4.24 -7.70
C SER A 536 19.26 4.46 -8.24
N MET A 537 18.64 3.39 -8.72
CA MET A 537 17.30 3.37 -9.27
C MET A 537 16.61 2.05 -8.88
N CYS A 538 15.33 2.13 -8.52
CA CYS A 538 14.42 0.99 -8.42
C CYS A 538 13.24 1.23 -9.35
N VAL A 539 12.88 0.20 -10.11
CA VAL A 539 11.81 0.28 -11.11
C VAL A 539 10.93 -0.94 -10.98
N THR A 540 9.62 -0.72 -10.93
CA THR A 540 8.64 -1.80 -10.96
C THR A 540 7.67 -1.60 -12.11
N GLY A 541 7.25 -2.70 -12.72
CA GLY A 541 6.36 -2.62 -13.87
C GLY A 541 5.86 -3.96 -14.36
N GLN A 542 5.18 -3.90 -15.49
CA GLN A 542 4.50 -5.03 -16.10
C GLN A 542 4.89 -5.13 -17.57
N ILE A 543 4.97 -6.36 -18.06
CA ILE A 543 5.30 -6.66 -19.45
C ILE A 543 4.26 -7.65 -19.97
N LYS A 544 3.64 -7.31 -21.09
CA LYS A 544 2.81 -8.21 -21.88
C LYS A 544 3.64 -8.74 -23.05
N ILE A 545 3.76 -10.06 -23.15
CA ILE A 545 4.58 -10.76 -24.15
C ILE A 545 3.66 -11.55 -25.09
N ASN A 546 3.84 -11.34 -26.38
CA ASN A 546 3.20 -12.11 -27.45
C ASN A 546 4.30 -12.74 -28.32
N SER A 547 4.25 -14.04 -28.55
CA SER A 547 5.20 -14.75 -29.41
C SER A 547 4.52 -15.40 -30.62
N SER A 548 5.25 -15.49 -31.73
CA SER A 548 4.85 -16.19 -32.94
C SER A 548 6.05 -16.88 -33.59
N ASP A 549 5.90 -18.16 -33.90
CA ASP A 549 6.91 -18.95 -34.61
C ASP A 549 6.45 -19.22 -36.04
N PHE A 550 7.36 -18.99 -36.99
CA PHE A 550 7.16 -19.28 -38.40
C PHE A 550 8.16 -20.35 -38.84
N HIS A 551 7.65 -21.42 -39.45
CA HIS A 551 8.44 -22.37 -40.21
C HIS A 551 8.17 -22.13 -41.69
N GLN A 552 9.21 -21.81 -42.45
CA GLN A 552 9.11 -21.65 -43.89
C GLN A 552 9.61 -22.95 -44.56
N THR A 553 8.69 -23.84 -44.90
CA THR A 553 8.93 -24.90 -45.90
C THR A 553 8.49 -24.38 -47.27
N SER A 554 9.09 -24.88 -48.35
CA SER A 554 9.17 -24.26 -49.68
C SER A 554 7.86 -23.79 -50.33
N ASP A 555 6.67 -24.13 -49.82
CA ASP A 555 5.39 -23.65 -50.37
C ASP A 555 4.30 -23.28 -49.34
N ASN A 556 4.54 -23.29 -48.01
CA ASN A 556 3.52 -22.90 -47.02
C ASN A 556 4.11 -22.32 -45.72
N VAL A 557 3.49 -21.26 -45.19
CA VAL A 557 3.80 -20.68 -43.87
C VAL A 557 2.82 -21.24 -42.83
N GLU A 558 3.25 -22.19 -42.02
CA GLU A 558 2.46 -22.63 -40.86
C GLU A 558 2.67 -21.67 -39.68
N VAL A 559 1.61 -20.94 -39.31
CA VAL A 559 1.61 -20.07 -38.12
C VAL A 559 1.14 -20.86 -36.91
N LYS A 560 2.04 -21.07 -35.93
CA LYS A 560 1.69 -21.70 -34.66
C LYS A 560 1.11 -20.67 -33.68
N LYS A 561 0.07 -21.06 -32.92
CA LYS A 561 -0.74 -20.22 -32.01
C LYS A 561 0.09 -19.20 -31.20
N SER A 562 -0.39 -17.95 -31.16
CA SER A 562 0.09 -16.89 -30.29
C SER A 562 -0.26 -17.15 -28.82
N SER A 563 0.74 -17.27 -27.95
CA SER A 563 0.55 -17.20 -26.50
C SER A 563 0.72 -15.75 -26.05
N GLU A 564 -0.34 -15.16 -25.48
CA GLU A 564 -0.21 -13.90 -24.73
C GLU A 564 0.11 -14.23 -23.26
N GLU A 565 1.19 -13.67 -22.74
CA GLU A 565 1.59 -13.82 -21.34
C GLU A 565 1.81 -12.46 -20.69
N ILE A 566 1.44 -12.34 -19.41
CA ILE A 566 1.64 -11.12 -18.62
C ILE A 566 2.65 -11.44 -17.52
N ALA A 567 3.62 -10.56 -17.35
CA ALA A 567 4.71 -10.69 -16.40
C ALA A 567 4.82 -9.42 -15.55
N GLY A 568 5.08 -9.58 -14.25
CA GLY A 568 5.53 -8.49 -13.38
C GLY A 568 7.05 -8.50 -13.30
N PHE A 569 7.69 -7.33 -13.19
CA PHE A 569 9.13 -7.22 -13.01
C PHE A 569 9.54 -6.15 -12.00
N VAL A 570 10.72 -6.36 -11.41
CA VAL A 570 11.44 -5.42 -10.55
C VAL A 570 12.87 -5.31 -11.05
N LEU A 571 13.38 -4.09 -11.12
CA LEU A 571 14.70 -3.75 -11.59
C LEU A 571 15.39 -2.82 -10.60
N TRP A 572 16.59 -3.20 -10.19
CA TRP A 572 17.46 -2.41 -9.33
C TRP A 572 18.74 -2.05 -10.07
N GLN A 573 19.20 -0.82 -9.86
CA GLN A 573 20.45 -0.32 -10.39
C GLN A 573 21.13 0.53 -9.31
N LYS A 574 22.44 0.45 -9.17
CA LYS A 574 23.25 1.35 -8.34
C LYS A 574 24.31 2.07 -9.17
N ASP A 575 24.91 1.34 -10.10
CA ASP A 575 25.74 1.89 -11.16
C ASP A 575 25.31 1.25 -12.50
N PRO A 576 25.60 1.84 -13.66
CA PRO A 576 25.43 1.20 -14.98
C PRO A 576 25.88 -0.27 -15.06
N ASP A 577 26.91 -0.61 -14.29
CA ASP A 577 27.48 -1.96 -14.23
C ASP A 577 26.94 -2.82 -13.07
N LEU A 578 26.18 -2.23 -12.14
CA LEU A 578 25.58 -2.90 -10.97
C LEU A 578 24.07 -2.88 -11.07
N TRP A 579 23.51 -4.01 -11.50
CA TRP A 579 22.08 -4.13 -11.73
C TRP A 579 21.56 -5.52 -11.42
N TYR A 580 20.29 -5.60 -11.05
CA TYR A 580 19.56 -6.83 -10.77
C TYR A 580 18.14 -6.69 -11.32
N PHE A 581 17.72 -7.67 -12.11
CA PHE A 581 16.40 -7.72 -12.72
C PHE A 581 15.74 -9.04 -12.36
N GLU A 582 14.53 -8.95 -11.83
CA GLU A 582 13.68 -10.09 -11.52
C GLU A 582 12.35 -9.95 -12.23
N MET A 583 11.90 -11.03 -12.84
CA MET A 583 10.61 -11.10 -13.53
C MET A 583 9.90 -12.39 -13.20
N ILE A 584 8.59 -12.29 -13.01
CA ILE A 584 7.70 -13.42 -12.74
C ILE A 584 6.59 -13.44 -13.80
N ALA A 585 6.51 -14.54 -14.53
CA ALA A 585 5.48 -14.78 -15.55
C ALA A 585 4.98 -16.22 -15.43
N SER A 586 3.66 -16.43 -15.39
CA SER A 586 3.06 -17.78 -15.42
C SER A 586 3.65 -18.77 -14.39
N GLY A 587 4.05 -18.29 -13.21
CA GLY A 587 4.70 -19.10 -12.16
C GLY A 587 6.20 -19.37 -12.37
N CYS A 588 6.82 -18.89 -13.44
CA CYS A 588 8.27 -18.99 -13.65
C CYS A 588 8.96 -17.71 -13.16
N LYS A 589 9.98 -17.88 -12.30
CA LYS A 589 10.86 -16.78 -11.85
C LYS A 589 12.16 -16.78 -12.67
N VAL A 590 12.50 -15.62 -13.21
CA VAL A 590 13.76 -15.39 -13.92
C VAL A 590 14.48 -14.23 -13.24
N CYS A 591 15.74 -14.47 -12.90
CA CYS A 591 16.63 -13.49 -12.29
C CYS A 591 17.85 -13.30 -13.18
N CYS A 592 18.25 -12.06 -13.40
CA CYS A 592 19.52 -11.74 -14.01
C CYS A 592 20.15 -10.56 -13.30
N GLY A 593 21.47 -10.48 -13.32
CA GLY A 593 22.17 -9.39 -12.67
C GLY A 593 23.59 -9.25 -13.15
N SER A 594 24.23 -8.15 -12.74
CA SER A 594 25.64 -7.89 -12.93
C SER A 594 26.22 -7.25 -11.67
N ASN A 595 27.38 -7.75 -11.25
CA ASN A 595 28.14 -7.21 -10.11
C ASN A 595 29.31 -6.31 -10.58
N GLY A 596 29.27 -5.85 -11.83
CA GLY A 596 30.31 -5.07 -12.49
C GLY A 596 31.56 -5.83 -12.93
N LYS A 597 31.78 -7.05 -12.44
CA LYS A 597 32.84 -7.96 -12.92
C LYS A 597 32.29 -9.10 -13.77
N LEU A 598 31.07 -9.52 -13.48
CA LEU A 598 30.41 -10.67 -14.05
C LEU A 598 28.92 -10.38 -14.20
N SER A 599 28.38 -10.65 -15.38
CA SER A 599 26.93 -10.77 -15.57
C SER A 599 26.51 -12.22 -15.44
N TRP A 600 25.39 -12.45 -14.79
CA TRP A 600 24.86 -13.78 -14.50
C TRP A 600 23.36 -13.83 -14.79
N ARG A 601 22.88 -15.04 -15.10
CA ARG A 601 21.46 -15.32 -15.33
C ARG A 601 21.07 -16.63 -14.69
N HIS A 602 19.89 -16.64 -14.07
CA HIS A 602 19.33 -17.78 -13.36
C HIS A 602 17.82 -17.87 -13.64
N SER A 603 17.31 -19.08 -13.77
CA SER A 603 15.87 -19.35 -13.85
C SER A 603 15.54 -20.46 -12.87
N SER A 604 14.41 -20.35 -12.18
CA SER A 604 13.95 -21.32 -11.16
C SER A 604 13.81 -22.75 -11.68
N ASN A 605 13.79 -22.96 -13.00
CA ASN A 605 13.59 -24.26 -13.64
C ASN A 605 14.88 -24.91 -14.18
N GLN A 606 16.06 -24.45 -13.75
CA GLN A 606 17.36 -24.92 -14.25
C GLN A 606 18.02 -25.92 -13.28
N GLN A 607 18.39 -27.12 -13.76
CA GLN A 607 19.11 -28.15 -12.98
C GLN A 607 20.65 -28.18 -13.23
N SER A 608 21.24 -27.13 -13.81
CA SER A 608 22.68 -27.07 -14.20
C SER A 608 23.16 -25.62 -14.43
N PRO A 609 24.47 -25.28 -14.50
CA PRO A 609 25.05 -24.11 -13.83
C PRO A 609 24.62 -22.73 -14.34
N LEU A 610 24.76 -21.72 -13.47
CA LEU A 610 24.56 -20.30 -13.79
C LEU A 610 25.26 -19.91 -15.11
N SER A 611 24.52 -19.27 -16.02
CA SER A 611 25.11 -18.70 -17.23
C SER A 611 25.84 -17.42 -16.85
N LYS A 612 27.17 -17.51 -16.78
CA LYS A 612 28.10 -16.44 -16.42
C LYS A 612 28.72 -15.84 -17.70
N GLY A 613 28.87 -14.53 -17.77
CA GLY A 613 29.46 -13.81 -18.90
C GLY A 613 30.04 -12.45 -18.52
N PRO A 614 30.68 -11.73 -19.46
CA PRO A 614 31.26 -10.41 -19.17
C PRO A 614 30.19 -9.39 -18.72
N PRO A 615 30.57 -8.31 -18.01
CA PRO A 615 29.66 -7.24 -17.61
C PRO A 615 29.03 -6.59 -18.84
N ARG A 616 27.70 -6.49 -18.87
CA ARG A 616 26.94 -5.90 -19.97
C ARG A 616 25.75 -5.10 -19.41
N PRO A 617 25.40 -3.96 -20.03
CA PRO A 617 24.24 -3.20 -19.58
C PRO A 617 22.94 -3.97 -19.88
N LEU A 618 21.97 -3.83 -18.98
CA LEU A 618 20.63 -4.35 -19.24
C LEU A 618 19.97 -3.52 -20.34
N ARG A 619 19.37 -4.19 -21.32
CA ARG A 619 18.67 -3.57 -22.45
C ARG A 619 17.64 -2.52 -22.01
N ARG A 620 16.91 -2.78 -20.92
CA ARG A 620 15.85 -1.90 -20.39
C ARG A 620 16.36 -0.49 -20.08
N PHE A 621 17.61 -0.35 -19.66
CA PHE A 621 18.24 0.95 -19.38
C PHE A 621 18.28 1.84 -20.62
N LEU A 622 18.53 1.24 -21.79
CA LEU A 622 18.71 1.98 -23.04
C LEU A 622 17.40 2.34 -23.73
N GLN A 623 16.28 1.78 -23.28
CA GLN A 623 14.92 2.04 -23.77
C GLN A 623 14.27 3.26 -23.07
N GLY A 624 15.08 4.29 -22.76
CA GLY A 624 14.62 5.54 -22.16
C GLY A 624 14.49 5.53 -20.63
N LEU A 625 14.98 4.49 -19.96
CA LEU A 625 14.91 4.34 -18.50
C LEU A 625 16.12 4.94 -17.77
N ASP A 626 17.33 4.74 -18.30
CA ASP A 626 18.57 5.36 -17.82
C ASP A 626 19.12 6.31 -18.90
N PRO A 627 18.73 7.60 -18.88
CA PRO A 627 19.18 8.58 -19.87
C PRO A 627 20.69 8.73 -19.93
N ARG A 628 21.40 8.52 -18.80
CA ARG A 628 22.86 8.62 -18.75
C ARG A 628 23.49 7.47 -19.54
N ALA A 629 23.00 6.25 -19.38
CA ALA A 629 23.47 5.11 -20.15
C ALA A 629 23.21 5.29 -21.67
N THR A 630 22.00 5.74 -22.03
CA THR A 630 21.64 6.00 -23.43
C THR A 630 22.52 7.09 -24.04
N ALA A 631 22.74 8.21 -23.35
CA ALA A 631 23.59 9.28 -23.85
C ALA A 631 25.01 8.78 -24.12
N ASN A 632 25.60 8.05 -23.17
CA ASN A 632 26.96 7.52 -23.28
C ASN A 632 27.13 6.54 -24.44
N LEU A 633 26.11 5.71 -24.72
CA LEU A 633 26.11 4.79 -25.86
C LEU A 633 26.25 5.52 -27.20
N PHE A 634 25.57 6.65 -27.38
CA PHE A 634 25.55 7.40 -28.64
C PHE A 634 26.63 8.50 -28.73
N LEU A 635 27.49 8.67 -27.73
CA LEU A 635 28.57 9.68 -27.77
C LEU A 635 29.55 9.50 -28.94
N SER A 636 29.74 8.26 -29.38
CA SER A 636 30.61 7.91 -30.52
C SER A 636 29.80 7.56 -31.78
N ALA A 637 28.52 7.91 -31.84
CA ALA A 637 27.69 7.65 -33.00
C ALA A 637 28.01 8.56 -34.19
N ALA A 638 27.59 8.15 -35.37
CA ALA A 638 27.53 9.00 -36.56
C ALA A 638 26.07 9.32 -36.89
N CYS A 639 25.78 10.57 -37.23
CA CYS A 639 24.47 10.96 -37.74
C CYS A 639 24.37 10.57 -39.22
N ILE A 640 23.45 9.66 -39.56
CA ILE A 640 23.33 9.11 -40.92
C ILE A 640 22.20 9.73 -41.75
N GLY A 641 21.32 10.51 -41.11
CA GLY A 641 20.21 11.18 -41.80
C GLY A 641 19.01 11.43 -40.89
N GLU A 642 17.86 11.65 -41.52
CA GLU A 642 16.59 11.98 -40.88
C GLU A 642 15.48 11.06 -41.39
N LYS A 643 14.51 10.72 -40.54
CA LYS A 643 13.36 9.88 -40.88
C LYS A 643 12.16 10.24 -40.00
N ILE A 644 10.98 10.22 -40.60
CA ILE A 644 9.72 10.41 -39.87
C ILE A 644 9.34 9.09 -39.20
N ILE A 645 9.23 9.10 -37.87
CA ILE A 645 8.79 7.97 -37.05
C ILE A 645 7.55 8.40 -36.27
N ASN A 646 6.44 7.68 -36.40
CA ASN A 646 5.17 7.97 -35.72
C ASN A 646 4.65 9.42 -35.88
N GLY A 647 4.99 10.08 -37.00
CA GLY A 647 4.58 11.45 -37.28
C GLY A 647 5.52 12.54 -36.73
N ASP A 648 6.61 12.15 -36.06
CA ASP A 648 7.67 13.06 -35.62
C ASP A 648 8.91 12.94 -36.51
N ASP A 649 9.49 14.08 -36.88
CA ASP A 649 10.78 14.15 -37.55
C ASP A 649 11.88 13.74 -36.57
N CYS A 650 12.68 12.73 -36.93
CA CYS A 650 13.74 12.19 -36.07
C CYS A 650 15.11 12.19 -36.78
N PHE A 651 16.17 12.56 -36.05
CA PHE A 651 17.55 12.31 -36.46
C PHE A 651 17.93 10.85 -36.19
N ILE A 652 18.72 10.26 -37.08
CA ILE A 652 19.19 8.88 -36.98
C ILE A 652 20.66 8.85 -36.58
N LEU A 653 20.93 8.32 -35.38
CA LEU A 653 22.28 8.06 -34.90
C LEU A 653 22.60 6.58 -35.05
N LYS A 654 23.74 6.26 -35.67
CA LYS A 654 24.22 4.90 -35.87
C LYS A 654 25.51 4.66 -35.08
N VAL A 655 25.55 3.56 -34.35
CA VAL A 655 26.74 3.07 -33.62
C VAL A 655 27.09 1.69 -34.16
N GLU A 656 28.26 1.57 -34.79
CA GLU A 656 28.82 0.29 -35.18
C GLU A 656 29.87 -0.15 -34.17
N THR A 657 29.85 -1.44 -33.82
CA THR A 657 30.85 -1.98 -32.88
C THR A 657 32.18 -2.24 -33.56
N SER A 658 33.27 -1.84 -32.89
CA SER A 658 34.61 -2.08 -33.41
C SER A 658 34.96 -3.57 -33.43
N PRO A 659 35.83 -4.02 -34.36
CA PRO A 659 36.27 -5.42 -34.42
C PRO A 659 36.84 -5.92 -33.09
N ALA A 660 37.64 -5.10 -32.39
CA ALA A 660 38.22 -5.47 -31.10
C ALA A 660 37.18 -5.80 -30.01
N ILE A 661 36.06 -5.07 -29.95
CA ILE A 661 34.98 -5.35 -28.98
C ILE A 661 34.22 -6.62 -29.37
N ARG A 662 34.03 -6.84 -30.68
CA ARG A 662 33.37 -8.05 -31.21
C ARG A 662 34.20 -9.30 -30.93
N ASP A 663 35.52 -9.23 -31.11
CA ASP A 663 36.44 -10.34 -30.83
C ASP A 663 36.51 -10.65 -29.34
N ALA A 664 36.61 -9.62 -28.49
CA ALA A 664 36.63 -9.77 -27.03
C ALA A 664 35.34 -10.41 -26.46
N GLN A 665 34.24 -10.37 -27.21
CA GLN A 665 32.95 -10.92 -26.80
C GLN A 665 32.49 -12.14 -27.58
N SER A 666 33.31 -12.59 -28.53
CA SER A 666 33.12 -13.87 -29.20
C SER A 666 33.51 -15.00 -28.25
N GLY A 667 32.74 -16.09 -28.29
CA GLY A 667 32.95 -17.25 -27.43
C GLY A 667 33.64 -18.39 -28.18
N PRO A 668 33.95 -19.51 -27.49
CA PRO A 668 34.54 -20.69 -28.14
C PRO A 668 33.63 -21.29 -29.23
N ASN A 669 32.31 -21.12 -29.09
CA ASN A 669 31.30 -21.77 -29.96
C ASN A 669 30.58 -20.78 -30.90
N TYR A 670 30.85 -19.48 -30.81
CA TYR A 670 30.16 -18.47 -31.60
C TYR A 670 31.03 -17.22 -31.83
N GLU A 671 30.84 -16.58 -32.97
CA GLU A 671 31.53 -15.36 -33.39
C GLU A 671 30.52 -14.25 -33.69
N ILE A 672 30.83 -13.02 -33.28
CA ILE A 672 30.00 -11.84 -33.59
C ILE A 672 30.48 -11.24 -34.91
N ILE A 673 29.72 -11.44 -35.99
CA ILE A 673 30.07 -11.01 -37.36
C ILE A 673 29.69 -9.55 -37.60
N HIS A 674 28.56 -9.12 -37.05
CA HIS A 674 28.10 -7.74 -37.19
C HIS A 674 27.25 -7.36 -35.99
N HIS A 675 27.42 -6.14 -35.49
CA HIS A 675 26.52 -5.60 -34.48
C HIS A 675 26.45 -4.08 -34.59
N THR A 676 25.23 -3.60 -34.81
CA THR A 676 24.92 -2.20 -35.10
C THR A 676 23.68 -1.77 -34.34
N ILE A 677 23.76 -0.58 -33.77
CA ILE A 677 22.69 0.05 -33.00
C ILE A 677 22.27 1.34 -33.71
N TRP A 678 20.97 1.58 -33.76
CA TRP A 678 20.40 2.85 -34.21
C TRP A 678 19.53 3.49 -33.13
N GLY A 679 19.62 4.81 -33.01
CA GLY A 679 18.77 5.62 -32.14
C GLY A 679 18.11 6.73 -32.96
N TYR A 680 16.80 6.85 -32.82
CA TYR A 680 15.99 7.86 -33.51
C TYR A 680 15.58 8.93 -32.50
N PHE A 681 16.13 10.13 -32.62
CA PHE A 681 15.92 11.23 -31.68
C PHE A 681 15.01 12.29 -32.30
N SER A 682 13.91 12.63 -31.61
CA SER A 682 12.96 13.63 -32.08
C SER A 682 13.63 14.98 -32.24
N GLN A 683 13.46 15.62 -33.39
CA GLN A 683 13.95 16.98 -33.64
C GLN A 683 13.20 18.01 -32.79
N ARG A 684 11.95 17.73 -32.43
CA ARG A 684 11.08 18.63 -31.65
C ARG A 684 11.36 18.55 -30.16
N SER A 685 11.40 17.35 -29.59
CA SER A 685 11.51 17.14 -28.14
C SER A 685 12.94 16.84 -27.69
N GLY A 686 13.83 16.44 -28.60
CA GLY A 686 15.17 15.94 -28.28
C GLY A 686 15.18 14.54 -27.64
N LEU A 687 14.02 13.92 -27.42
CA LEU A 687 13.90 12.61 -26.76
C LEU A 687 14.11 11.45 -27.75
N LEU A 688 14.52 10.29 -27.22
CA LEU A 688 14.65 9.07 -27.99
C LEU A 688 13.26 8.47 -28.27
N VAL A 689 12.90 8.32 -29.53
CA VAL A 689 11.58 7.83 -29.97
C VAL A 689 11.64 6.34 -30.30
N GLN A 690 12.71 5.92 -30.96
CA GLN A 690 12.90 4.53 -31.38
C GLN A 690 14.36 4.11 -31.18
N PHE A 691 14.54 2.85 -30.79
CA PHE A 691 15.84 2.20 -30.56
C PHE A 691 15.89 0.86 -31.29
N GLU A 692 16.89 0.68 -32.15
CA GLU A 692 17.10 -0.56 -32.89
C GLU A 692 18.47 -1.16 -32.58
N ASP A 693 18.52 -2.48 -32.45
CA ASP A 693 19.75 -3.26 -32.25
C ASP A 693 19.70 -4.48 -33.18
N SER A 694 20.69 -4.60 -34.06
CA SER A 694 20.86 -5.76 -34.94
C SER A 694 22.18 -6.44 -34.69
N ARG A 695 22.14 -7.75 -34.47
CA ARG A 695 23.29 -8.61 -34.18
C ARG A 695 23.29 -9.86 -35.05
N LEU A 696 24.37 -10.06 -35.79
CA LEU A 696 24.63 -11.26 -36.57
C LEU A 696 25.72 -12.11 -35.90
N LEU A 697 25.40 -13.38 -35.66
CA LEU A 697 26.26 -14.38 -35.05
C LEU A 697 26.54 -15.51 -36.04
N GLY A 698 27.81 -15.91 -36.15
CA GLY A 698 28.21 -17.19 -36.77
C GLY A 698 28.41 -18.24 -35.69
N MET A 699 27.82 -19.42 -35.85
CA MET A 699 28.04 -20.55 -34.94
C MET A 699 29.17 -21.43 -35.46
N ARG A 700 30.15 -21.74 -34.61
CA ARG A 700 31.24 -22.65 -34.96
C ARG A 700 30.79 -24.09 -34.66
N THR A 701 30.25 -24.77 -35.66
CA THR A 701 29.85 -26.19 -35.57
C THR A 701 31.04 -27.09 -35.95
N LYS A 702 30.99 -28.38 -35.58
CA LYS A 702 32.06 -29.34 -35.91
C LYS A 702 31.96 -29.89 -37.34
N ASP A 703 30.83 -29.66 -38.01
CA ASP A 703 30.43 -30.35 -39.26
C ASP A 703 30.53 -29.44 -40.51
N ASP A 704 31.33 -28.36 -40.48
CA ASP A 704 31.57 -27.40 -41.58
C ASP A 704 30.31 -26.69 -42.14
N ASP A 705 29.14 -26.91 -41.54
CA ASP A 705 27.91 -26.18 -41.86
C ASP A 705 27.90 -24.80 -41.17
N ASP A 706 28.00 -23.76 -41.98
CA ASP A 706 27.87 -22.36 -41.56
C ASP A 706 26.41 -22.05 -41.17
N VAL A 707 26.14 -22.07 -39.86
CA VAL A 707 24.84 -21.66 -39.30
C VAL A 707 24.95 -20.24 -38.74
N PHE A 708 24.16 -19.33 -39.32
CA PHE A 708 24.09 -17.93 -38.89
C PHE A 708 22.80 -17.64 -38.11
N TRP A 709 22.92 -16.81 -37.08
CA TRP A 709 21.80 -16.30 -36.31
C TRP A 709 21.78 -14.78 -36.34
N GLU A 710 20.69 -14.21 -36.82
CA GLU A 710 20.46 -12.77 -36.80
C GLU A 710 19.38 -12.45 -35.77
N THR A 711 19.69 -11.55 -34.84
CA THR A 711 18.74 -11.01 -33.87
C THR A 711 18.56 -9.54 -34.16
N SER A 712 17.33 -9.15 -34.53
CA SER A 712 16.94 -7.76 -34.77
C SER A 712 15.91 -7.35 -33.72
N LEU A 713 16.17 -6.23 -33.06
CA LEU A 713 15.38 -5.62 -32.00
C LEU A 713 14.94 -4.24 -32.47
N GLU A 714 13.65 -3.93 -32.29
CA GLU A 714 13.07 -2.62 -32.59
C GLU A 714 12.19 -2.20 -31.41
N SER A 715 12.55 -1.13 -30.71
CA SER A 715 11.84 -0.63 -29.53
C SER A 715 11.32 0.78 -29.78
N VAL A 716 10.02 0.96 -29.70
CA VAL A 716 9.36 2.27 -29.67
C VAL A 716 9.16 2.67 -28.21
N ILE A 717 9.54 3.89 -27.88
CA ILE A 717 9.54 4.42 -26.52
C ILE A 717 8.43 5.46 -26.38
N GLU A 718 7.64 5.36 -25.31
CA GLU A 718 6.43 6.14 -25.08
C GLU A 718 6.37 6.65 -23.63
N ASP A 719 5.45 7.59 -23.37
CA ASP A 719 5.07 8.03 -22.03
C ASP A 719 6.25 8.54 -21.15
N TYR A 720 7.04 9.48 -21.69
CA TYR A 720 8.09 10.16 -20.94
C TYR A 720 7.49 11.04 -19.82
N LYS A 721 7.95 10.83 -18.57
CA LYS A 721 7.54 11.61 -17.40
C LYS A 721 8.76 12.01 -16.57
N TYR A 722 8.67 13.21 -15.98
CA TYR A 722 9.64 13.67 -15.00
C TYR A 722 9.44 13.00 -13.64
N VAL A 723 10.49 12.36 -13.14
CA VAL A 723 10.60 11.79 -11.80
C VAL A 723 11.89 12.32 -11.18
N ASP A 724 11.82 12.98 -10.02
CA ASP A 724 12.94 13.64 -9.34
C ASP A 724 13.83 14.53 -10.24
N GLY A 725 13.20 15.22 -11.19
CA GLY A 725 13.89 16.14 -12.12
C GLY A 725 14.51 15.45 -13.35
N VAL A 726 14.33 14.15 -13.52
CA VAL A 726 14.84 13.36 -14.67
C VAL A 726 13.66 12.83 -15.49
N ASN A 727 13.71 13.00 -16.80
CA ASN A 727 12.65 12.55 -17.71
C ASN A 727 12.91 11.12 -18.18
N VAL A 728 12.07 10.17 -17.77
CA VAL A 728 12.20 8.75 -18.09
C VAL A 728 10.94 8.17 -18.71
N ALA A 729 11.12 7.22 -19.61
CA ALA A 729 10.02 6.56 -20.30
C ALA A 729 9.26 5.59 -19.38
N HIS A 730 7.94 5.70 -19.35
CA HIS A 730 7.07 4.81 -18.54
C HIS A 730 6.36 3.74 -19.39
N GLY A 731 6.53 3.74 -20.70
CA GLY A 731 5.93 2.72 -21.54
C GLY A 731 6.67 2.55 -22.86
N GLY A 732 6.38 1.44 -23.52
CA GLY A 732 6.87 1.23 -24.86
C GLY A 732 6.53 -0.14 -25.40
N LYS A 733 6.92 -0.34 -26.66
CA LYS A 733 6.67 -1.55 -27.42
C LYS A 733 7.97 -2.00 -28.05
N THR A 734 8.39 -3.23 -27.78
CA THR A 734 9.58 -3.82 -28.39
C THR A 734 9.21 -5.01 -29.23
N ARG A 735 9.74 -5.08 -30.44
CA ARG A 735 9.61 -6.20 -31.35
C ARG A 735 10.98 -6.83 -31.54
N ILE A 736 11.04 -8.15 -31.43
CA ILE A 736 12.28 -8.93 -31.51
C ILE A 736 12.08 -9.99 -32.57
N LYS A 737 12.98 -10.03 -33.55
CA LYS A 737 13.00 -11.01 -34.62
C LYS A 737 14.30 -11.79 -34.54
N VAL A 738 14.19 -13.10 -34.53
CA VAL A 738 15.33 -14.01 -34.55
C VAL A 738 15.22 -14.86 -35.81
N PHE A 739 16.25 -14.78 -36.66
CA PHE A 739 16.37 -15.53 -37.88
C PHE A 739 17.54 -16.50 -37.78
N ARG A 740 17.34 -17.71 -38.31
CA ARG A 740 18.39 -18.70 -38.50
C ARG A 740 18.54 -18.99 -39.99
N TYR A 741 19.76 -18.87 -40.50
CA TYR A 741 20.12 -19.17 -41.88
C TYR A 741 21.18 -20.30 -41.93
N GLY A 742 21.16 -21.13 -42.97
CA GLY A 742 22.15 -22.19 -43.22
C GLY A 742 21.72 -23.12 -44.37
N GLU A 743 22.67 -23.55 -45.20
CA GLU A 743 22.44 -24.21 -46.51
C GLU A 743 21.64 -25.52 -46.42
N GLN A 744 21.67 -26.21 -45.27
CA GLN A 744 20.93 -27.46 -45.00
C GLN A 744 19.81 -27.34 -43.93
N SER A 745 19.55 -26.13 -43.41
CA SER A 745 18.57 -25.92 -42.33
C SER A 745 17.35 -25.14 -42.82
N ALA A 746 16.14 -25.61 -42.50
CA ALA A 746 14.91 -24.86 -42.78
C ALA A 746 14.99 -23.46 -42.15
N ASN A 747 14.74 -22.41 -42.97
CA ASN A 747 14.73 -21.03 -42.51
C ASN A 747 13.69 -20.88 -41.39
N HIS A 748 14.18 -20.73 -40.17
CA HIS A 748 13.35 -20.57 -38.99
C HIS A 748 13.34 -19.10 -38.60
N LYS A 749 12.14 -18.53 -38.56
CA LYS A 749 11.92 -17.14 -38.14
C LYS A 749 11.02 -17.16 -36.91
N ARG A 750 11.50 -16.52 -35.84
CA ARG A 750 10.73 -16.29 -34.63
C ARG A 750 10.54 -14.81 -34.42
N GLU A 751 9.33 -14.40 -34.11
CA GLU A 751 8.98 -13.01 -33.79
C GLU A 751 8.32 -12.94 -32.42
N MET A 752 8.76 -11.98 -31.62
CA MET A 752 8.25 -11.69 -30.30
C MET A 752 7.90 -10.21 -30.22
N GLU A 753 6.74 -9.87 -29.68
CA GLU A 753 6.32 -8.52 -29.37
C GLU A 753 6.12 -8.41 -27.84
N GLU A 754 6.83 -7.49 -27.20
CA GLU A 754 6.59 -7.09 -25.82
C GLU A 754 5.98 -5.68 -25.76
N ARG A 755 4.99 -5.48 -24.90
CA ARG A 755 4.55 -4.16 -24.45
C ARG A 755 4.87 -4.04 -22.98
N TRP A 756 5.62 -3.02 -22.62
CA TRP A 756 6.06 -2.81 -21.25
C TRP A 756 5.49 -1.50 -20.73
N LYS A 757 5.16 -1.51 -19.44
CA LYS A 757 4.68 -0.35 -18.71
C LYS A 757 5.36 -0.31 -17.35
N ILE A 758 5.81 0.86 -16.96
CA ILE A 758 6.43 1.12 -15.67
C ILE A 758 5.38 1.74 -14.76
N ASP A 759 5.19 1.11 -13.61
CA ASP A 759 4.23 1.55 -12.62
C ASP A 759 4.88 2.57 -11.67
N GLU A 760 6.11 2.29 -11.20
CA GLU A 760 6.86 3.17 -10.30
C GLU A 760 8.36 3.20 -10.63
N VAL A 761 8.99 4.37 -10.49
CA VAL A 761 10.43 4.61 -10.57
C VAL A 761 10.84 5.42 -9.34
N ASP A 762 11.80 4.91 -8.55
CA ASP A 762 12.39 5.60 -7.41
C ASP A 762 13.89 5.76 -7.63
N PHE A 763 14.41 6.97 -7.44
CA PHE A 763 15.85 7.26 -7.51
C PHE A 763 16.48 7.33 -6.12
N ASN A 764 17.79 7.06 -6.04
CA ASN A 764 18.60 7.21 -4.83
C ASN A 764 18.06 6.40 -3.63
N VAL A 765 17.73 5.14 -3.86
CA VAL A 765 17.21 4.24 -2.82
C VAL A 765 18.26 4.00 -1.73
N TRP A 766 17.87 4.26 -0.48
CA TRP A 766 18.72 4.12 0.71
C TRP A 766 18.86 2.66 1.13
N GLY A 767 20.09 2.21 1.40
CA GLY A 767 20.36 0.88 1.95
C GLY A 767 20.68 -0.23 0.94
N LEU A 768 20.83 0.08 -0.36
CA LEU A 768 21.33 -0.88 -1.35
C LEU A 768 22.81 -1.23 -1.11
N SER A 769 23.09 -2.43 -0.59
CA SER A 769 24.45 -2.97 -0.45
C SER A 769 24.93 -3.63 -1.75
N MET A 770 26.22 -3.91 -1.85
CA MET A 770 26.78 -4.66 -3.00
C MET A 770 26.30 -6.11 -3.04
N ASP A 771 25.90 -6.65 -1.89
CA ASP A 771 25.44 -8.03 -1.75
C ASP A 771 24.14 -8.27 -2.53
N SER A 772 23.33 -7.22 -2.72
CA SER A 772 22.09 -7.27 -3.52
C SER A 772 22.33 -7.59 -5.00
N PHE A 773 23.56 -7.47 -5.52
CA PHE A 773 23.90 -7.72 -6.93
C PHE A 773 24.71 -9.00 -7.14
N MET A 774 24.96 -9.75 -6.07
CA MET A 774 25.71 -11.01 -6.16
C MET A 774 24.88 -12.11 -6.84
N PRO A 775 25.53 -12.99 -7.64
CA PRO A 775 24.86 -14.19 -8.11
C PRO A 775 24.42 -15.05 -6.91
N PRO A 776 23.30 -15.77 -7.00
CA PRO A 776 22.95 -16.77 -6.00
C PRO A 776 24.10 -17.78 -5.85
N SER A 777 24.43 -18.15 -4.62
CA SER A 777 25.52 -19.06 -4.31
C SER A 777 25.28 -20.44 -4.94
N ASP A 778 26.33 -21.03 -5.52
CA ASP A 778 26.27 -22.36 -6.15
C ASP A 778 25.84 -23.47 -5.12
N ASP A 779 25.92 -23.19 -3.81
CA ASP A 779 25.50 -24.06 -2.69
C ASP A 779 23.98 -24.10 -2.42
N VAL A 780 23.16 -23.30 -3.11
CA VAL A 780 21.69 -23.36 -2.95
C VAL A 780 21.08 -24.59 -3.67
N VAL A 781 21.91 -25.38 -4.38
CA VAL A 781 21.53 -26.68 -4.96
C VAL A 781 22.11 -27.83 -4.12
N CYS A 782 21.69 -27.95 -2.86
CA CYS A 782 21.59 -29.22 -2.11
C CYS A 782 21.19 -28.95 -0.66
N LYS A 783 19.88 -28.81 -0.42
CA LYS A 783 19.17 -29.46 0.70
C LYS A 783 17.67 -29.29 0.59
#